data_AF-A0A6A4ZD62-F1
#
_entry.id   AF-A0A6A4ZD62-F1
#
_cell.length_a   1.000
_cell.length_b   1.000
_cell.length_c   1.000
_cell.angle_alpha   90.00
_cell.angle_beta   90.00
_cell.angle_gamma   90.00
#
_symmetry.space_group_name_H-M   'P 1'
#
loop_
_entity.id
_entity.type
_entity.pdbx_description
1 polymer ?
#
loop_
_entity_poly.entity_id
_entity_poly.type
_entity_poly.pdbx_seq_one_letter_code
_entity_poly.pdbx_strand_id
1 'polypeptide(L)'
;MNVSWPANRLKDDDSISPEEHTFLDKFFAARSDQPLMAKWVVQHKGKASFTRRMLVVSNYRCITLKPPGLGGKLKVSKDWSFLDLLKIQVEQSDTTTAIKAIFSGGRILHIDPGMHCADVVRTIQHRIHKLVDAFHFSGRPKSVLMHFAVCTSIELGRILHRHERQGQARRSIYILFMRLLLSLAIDLLHFLDQCDYHACCDFYLVPFRGDIATKLKAAMDTTPSVADFEHCIVGMAETSKPADCGIALALLRTLQHSRHFHSVVVRGFPIGDDGISMAFQTLEQPHPVLSSIRLSNVLASRGGLQALESAAKTKHQSPSEWTLTSLDLSDNSKWAKESVVALVSAMKAFPSPLRVLNLAHCHLTHLMPLVAVLAQPSWAATLRTLDLSFNPMDVDATAALTGWLSQVKVLQHLNLVRSPPVVILVQAGTGIDTFQVINALKRNAPLYKSALMALDLSYNTLKPTTAAALGEMLETTQSFTSLVLRNVKPALASPTLSMILSPWFQNPHFATPTRASDLALSLDLSENNLSGGGGTLLADLISRSPRLRRDVLKLNQCSLHDDSLDAIVAAVAQCDSLSALHLEDNDGSPPPKSIFFSSPAVLRHAPGDAFVKLLTKQVQLKELYLSNSHPQSRYPLALLRAVVHSLGTTNSTLEVLDISGNGGGDDVAKCVAAVLPKTSCLRAL
;
A
#
# COMPACT_ATOMS: atom_id res chain seq x y z
N MET A 1 12.96 -36.54 32.01
CA MET A 1 14.11 -37.47 31.88
C MET A 1 15.37 -36.64 31.90
N ASN A 2 16.20 -36.76 32.93
CA ASN A 2 17.47 -36.06 33.01
C ASN A 2 18.45 -36.68 31.99
N VAL A 3 19.10 -35.84 31.19
CA VAL A 3 20.15 -36.29 30.27
C VAL A 3 21.42 -36.57 31.07
N SER A 4 21.99 -37.77 30.94
CA SER A 4 23.27 -38.12 31.56
C SER A 4 24.42 -37.54 30.75
N TRP A 5 24.93 -36.39 31.16
CA TRP A 5 25.99 -35.69 30.44
C TRP A 5 27.40 -36.22 30.78
N PRO A 6 28.39 -36.19 29.85
CA PRO A 6 29.72 -36.78 30.03
C PRO A 6 30.62 -36.03 31.03
N ALA A 7 31.39 -36.69 31.91
CA ALA A 7 32.08 -36.06 33.06
C ALA A 7 33.25 -35.08 32.73
N ASN A 8 34.06 -35.33 31.69
CA ASN A 8 35.22 -34.50 31.30
C ASN A 8 34.90 -33.60 30.11
N ARG A 9 34.46 -32.37 30.37
CA ARG A 9 33.59 -31.63 29.44
C ARG A 9 34.30 -30.61 28.56
N LEU A 10 35.28 -29.88 29.08
CA LEU A 10 36.07 -28.84 28.39
C LEU A 10 37.41 -28.70 29.14
N LYS A 11 38.53 -28.43 28.46
CA LYS A 11 39.85 -28.21 29.11
C LYS A 11 39.97 -26.73 29.52
N ASP A 12 40.81 -26.43 30.51
CA ASP A 12 41.07 -25.06 30.99
C ASP A 12 41.63 -24.11 29.90
N ASP A 13 42.09 -24.63 28.77
CA ASP A 13 42.62 -23.87 27.62
C ASP A 13 41.69 -23.91 26.40
N ASP A 14 40.42 -23.53 26.62
CA ASP A 14 39.42 -23.34 25.55
C ASP A 14 39.37 -21.86 25.09
N SER A 15 40.55 -21.23 24.99
CA SER A 15 40.70 -19.89 24.42
C SER A 15 40.37 -19.90 22.92
N ILE A 16 39.70 -18.84 22.44
CA ILE A 16 39.37 -18.71 21.01
C ILE A 16 40.62 -18.26 20.27
N SER A 17 40.98 -18.97 19.20
CA SER A 17 42.19 -18.63 18.44
C SER A 17 42.03 -17.33 17.63
N PRO A 18 43.11 -16.66 17.22
CA PRO A 18 43.04 -15.48 16.35
C PRO A 18 42.34 -15.75 14.99
N GLU A 19 42.52 -16.96 14.45
CA GLU A 19 41.88 -17.40 13.20
C GLU A 19 40.36 -17.55 13.36
N GLU A 20 39.93 -18.04 14.52
CA GLU A 20 38.52 -18.17 14.88
C GLU A 20 37.87 -16.80 15.09
N HIS A 21 38.55 -15.85 15.73
CA HIS A 21 38.09 -14.45 15.81
C HIS A 21 37.94 -13.84 14.42
N THR A 22 38.96 -14.00 13.55
CA THR A 22 38.91 -13.49 12.17
C THR A 22 37.74 -14.10 11.38
N PHE A 23 37.42 -15.37 11.61
CA PHE A 23 36.24 -16.00 11.02
C PHE A 23 34.95 -15.35 11.51
N LEU A 24 34.82 -15.11 12.82
CA LEU A 24 33.64 -14.46 13.39
C LEU A 24 33.48 -13.03 12.87
N ASP A 25 34.56 -12.25 12.81
CA ASP A 25 34.52 -10.89 12.27
C ASP A 25 34.02 -10.88 10.83
N LYS A 26 34.55 -11.76 9.98
CA LYS A 26 34.07 -11.91 8.59
C LYS A 26 32.63 -12.41 8.51
N PHE A 27 32.23 -13.31 9.40
CA PHE A 27 30.87 -13.86 9.43
C PHE A 27 29.83 -12.82 9.83
N PHE A 28 30.16 -11.92 10.77
CA PHE A 28 29.26 -10.85 11.22
C PHE A 28 29.41 -9.55 10.42
N ALA A 29 30.49 -9.33 9.67
CA ALA A 29 30.70 -8.13 8.86
C ALA A 29 29.58 -7.86 7.84
N ALA A 30 28.93 -8.92 7.33
CA ALA A 30 27.83 -8.81 6.38
C ALA A 30 26.44 -8.80 7.05
N ARG A 31 26.37 -8.79 8.39
CA ARG A 31 25.13 -8.92 9.15
C ARG A 31 24.81 -7.63 9.90
N SER A 32 23.52 -7.39 10.10
CA SER A 32 22.99 -6.38 11.03
C SER A 32 23.07 -6.88 12.48
N ASP A 33 24.12 -7.60 12.87
CA ASP A 33 24.27 -8.18 14.20
C ASP A 33 25.74 -8.24 14.59
N GLN A 34 26.03 -8.32 15.88
CA GLN A 34 27.39 -8.36 16.41
C GLN A 34 27.54 -9.48 17.45
N PRO A 35 28.65 -10.23 17.43
CA PRO A 35 28.92 -11.25 18.44
C PRO A 35 29.25 -10.57 19.77
N LEU A 36 28.66 -11.07 20.84
CA LEU A 36 28.90 -10.58 22.21
C LEU A 36 29.76 -11.52 23.02
N MET A 37 29.63 -12.81 22.72
CA MET A 37 30.33 -13.86 23.40
C MET A 37 30.47 -15.04 22.45
N ALA A 38 31.64 -15.66 22.45
CA ALA A 38 31.86 -16.98 21.87
C ALA A 38 32.52 -17.87 22.93
N LYS A 39 32.04 -19.11 23.09
CA LYS A 39 32.57 -20.09 24.05
C LYS A 39 32.43 -21.51 23.50
N TRP A 40 33.39 -22.37 23.78
CA TRP A 40 33.25 -23.80 23.53
C TRP A 40 32.28 -24.44 24.52
N VAL A 41 31.34 -25.23 24.02
CA VAL A 41 30.29 -25.91 24.79
C VAL A 41 30.09 -27.34 24.29
N VAL A 42 29.46 -28.16 25.13
CA VAL A 42 29.03 -29.51 24.74
C VAL A 42 27.55 -29.45 24.33
N GLN A 43 27.23 -29.77 23.08
CA GLN A 43 25.86 -29.82 22.58
C GLN A 43 25.34 -31.26 22.54
N HIS A 44 24.16 -31.51 23.13
CA HIS A 44 23.44 -32.77 23.06
C HIS A 44 22.60 -32.86 21.77
N LYS A 45 22.73 -33.97 21.04
CA LYS A 45 22.05 -34.23 19.75
C LYS A 45 20.91 -35.26 19.82
N GLY A 46 20.57 -35.75 21.01
CA GLY A 46 19.63 -36.86 21.19
C GLY A 46 20.33 -38.22 21.22
N LYS A 47 19.63 -39.24 21.74
CA LYS A 47 20.11 -40.64 21.86
C LYS A 47 21.55 -40.75 22.43
N ALA A 48 21.84 -40.01 23.52
CA ALA A 48 23.16 -39.97 24.17
C ALA A 48 24.35 -39.49 23.30
N SER A 49 24.08 -38.79 22.19
CA SER A 49 25.13 -38.20 21.35
C SER A 49 25.50 -36.79 21.83
N PHE A 50 26.79 -36.57 22.09
CA PHE A 50 27.35 -35.29 22.53
C PHE A 50 28.42 -34.82 21.55
N THR A 51 28.42 -33.52 21.22
CA THR A 51 29.41 -32.95 20.30
C THR A 51 29.91 -31.60 20.78
N ARG A 52 31.23 -31.39 20.71
CA ARG A 52 31.84 -30.08 20.98
C ARG A 52 31.46 -29.07 19.89
N ARG A 53 31.01 -27.89 20.30
CA ARG A 53 30.59 -26.78 19.42
C ARG A 53 31.03 -25.47 20.01
N MET A 54 31.37 -24.51 19.16
CA MET A 54 31.53 -23.13 19.61
C MET A 54 30.13 -22.49 19.60
N LEU A 55 29.64 -22.11 20.77
CA LEU A 55 28.43 -21.30 20.91
C LEU A 55 28.82 -19.83 20.76
N VAL A 56 28.19 -19.14 19.82
CA VAL A 56 28.27 -17.70 19.68
C VAL A 56 26.91 -17.12 20.05
N VAL A 57 26.91 -16.19 20.99
CA VAL A 57 25.75 -15.40 21.38
C VAL A 57 25.98 -13.97 20.90
N SER A 58 25.01 -13.46 20.15
CA SER A 58 25.03 -12.14 19.51
C SER A 58 23.90 -11.27 20.05
N ASN A 59 23.64 -10.09 19.48
CA ASN A 59 22.53 -9.26 19.95
C ASN A 59 21.18 -9.94 19.70
N TYR A 60 21.04 -10.67 18.59
CA TYR A 60 19.75 -11.21 18.15
C TYR A 60 19.72 -12.73 17.99
N ARG A 61 20.87 -13.42 18.10
CA ARG A 61 20.96 -14.86 17.77
C ARG A 61 21.85 -15.69 18.69
N CYS A 62 21.57 -16.99 18.69
CA CYS A 62 22.46 -18.05 19.15
C CYS A 62 22.91 -18.90 17.95
N ILE A 63 24.21 -19.06 17.78
CA ILE A 63 24.81 -19.79 16.66
C ILE A 63 25.73 -20.87 17.22
N THR A 64 25.67 -22.09 16.68
CA THR A 64 26.66 -23.13 16.99
C THR A 64 27.53 -23.42 15.78
N LEU A 65 28.84 -23.40 15.96
CA LEU A 65 29.84 -23.69 14.95
C LEU A 65 30.48 -25.06 15.21
N LYS A 66 30.75 -25.80 14.13
CA LYS A 66 31.55 -27.02 14.17
C LYS A 66 33.03 -26.65 14.23
N PRO A 67 33.84 -27.37 15.03
CA PRO A 67 35.28 -27.19 15.00
C PRO A 67 35.85 -27.49 13.61
N PRO A 68 36.96 -26.86 13.22
CA PRO A 68 37.66 -27.19 11.99
C PRO A 68 38.08 -28.67 12.01
N GLY A 69 37.90 -29.37 10.88
CA GLY A 69 38.52 -30.69 10.67
C GLY A 69 40.03 -30.55 10.40
N LEU A 70 40.72 -31.68 10.14
CA LEU A 70 42.10 -31.65 9.66
C LEU A 70 42.20 -30.79 8.38
N GLY A 71 42.80 -29.60 8.49
CA GLY A 71 42.94 -28.61 7.40
C GLY A 71 41.69 -27.77 7.09
N GLY A 72 40.65 -27.77 7.95
CA GLY A 72 39.37 -27.09 7.71
C GLY A 72 39.22 -25.72 8.39
N LYS A 73 38.14 -25.00 8.08
CA LYS A 73 37.70 -23.78 8.78
C LYS A 73 36.46 -24.06 9.65
N LEU A 74 36.14 -23.15 10.59
CA LEU A 74 34.87 -23.17 11.30
C LEU A 74 33.69 -23.21 10.31
N LYS A 75 32.65 -23.99 10.64
CA LYS A 75 31.44 -24.10 9.82
C LYS A 75 30.19 -23.94 10.68
N VAL A 76 29.26 -23.10 10.24
CA VAL A 76 27.96 -22.94 10.91
C VAL A 76 27.23 -24.27 10.94
N SER A 77 26.93 -24.76 12.15
CA SER A 77 26.12 -25.96 12.38
C SER A 77 24.64 -25.59 12.48
N LYS A 78 24.34 -24.55 13.25
CA LYS A 78 22.99 -24.06 13.51
C LYS A 78 23.04 -22.56 13.77
N ASP A 79 22.01 -21.87 13.31
CA ASP A 79 21.83 -20.43 13.46
C ASP A 79 20.36 -20.20 13.89
N TRP A 80 20.15 -19.64 15.08
CA TRP A 80 18.83 -19.47 15.69
C TRP A 80 18.61 -18.03 16.16
N SER A 81 17.55 -17.39 15.67
CA SER A 81 17.16 -16.05 16.13
C SER A 81 16.39 -16.10 17.44
N PHE A 82 16.60 -15.11 18.30
CA PHE A 82 15.81 -14.92 19.52
C PHE A 82 14.35 -14.55 19.22
N LEU A 83 14.02 -14.03 18.04
CA LEU A 83 12.60 -13.80 17.66
C LEU A 83 11.82 -15.11 17.45
N ASP A 84 12.52 -16.24 17.28
CA ASP A 84 11.93 -17.58 17.20
C ASP A 84 11.92 -18.30 18.55
N LEU A 85 12.48 -17.71 19.59
CA LEU A 85 12.65 -18.36 20.88
C LEU A 85 11.32 -18.45 21.62
N LEU A 86 10.88 -19.68 21.89
CA LEU A 86 9.62 -19.94 22.60
C LEU A 86 9.83 -20.12 24.11
N LYS A 87 10.93 -20.76 24.48
CA LYS A 87 11.20 -21.14 25.88
C LYS A 87 12.68 -21.39 26.12
N ILE A 88 13.17 -21.01 27.30
CA ILE A 88 14.46 -21.45 27.84
C ILE A 88 14.23 -22.15 29.17
N GLN A 89 14.92 -23.28 29.37
CA GLN A 89 14.97 -24.01 30.62
C GLN A 89 16.43 -24.22 31.00
N VAL A 90 16.73 -24.07 32.28
CA VAL A 90 18.01 -24.50 32.85
C VAL A 90 17.76 -25.76 33.65
N GLU A 91 18.49 -26.81 33.30
CA GLU A 91 18.42 -28.12 33.91
C GLU A 91 19.66 -28.29 34.80
N GLN A 92 19.45 -28.32 36.12
CA GLN A 92 20.52 -28.58 37.08
C GLN A 92 20.55 -30.07 37.42
N SER A 93 21.75 -30.65 37.42
CA SER A 93 22.06 -31.96 37.96
C SER A 93 23.20 -31.84 38.97
N ASP A 94 23.43 -32.90 39.75
CA ASP A 94 24.51 -32.97 40.75
C ASP A 94 25.91 -32.70 40.16
N THR A 95 26.05 -32.80 38.83
CA THR A 95 27.34 -32.66 38.14
C THR A 95 27.36 -31.57 37.06
N THR A 96 26.22 -30.94 36.72
CA THR A 96 26.13 -30.03 35.57
C THR A 96 25.01 -29.00 35.67
N THR A 97 25.21 -27.85 35.02
CA THR A 97 24.12 -26.93 34.68
C THR A 97 23.98 -26.84 33.16
N ALA A 98 22.94 -27.47 32.63
CA ALA A 98 22.64 -27.47 31.20
C ALA A 98 21.55 -26.44 30.85
N ILE A 99 21.56 -25.96 29.61
CA ILE A 99 20.58 -25.01 29.07
C ILE A 99 19.86 -25.68 27.90
N LYS A 100 18.53 -25.63 27.93
CA LYS A 100 17.64 -26.10 26.89
C LYS A 100 16.78 -24.96 26.37
N ALA A 101 17.11 -24.46 25.18
CA ALA A 101 16.33 -23.47 24.46
C ALA A 101 15.47 -24.14 23.38
N ILE A 102 14.19 -23.79 23.36
CA ILE A 102 13.18 -24.30 22.42
C ILE A 102 12.76 -23.15 21.53
N PHE A 103 12.90 -23.34 20.22
CA PHE A 103 12.54 -22.38 19.19
C PHE A 103 11.34 -22.89 18.37
N SER A 104 10.74 -21.99 17.61
CA SER A 104 9.70 -22.30 16.63
C SER A 104 10.10 -23.46 15.70
N GLY A 105 9.12 -24.24 15.25
CA GLY A 105 9.34 -25.42 14.40
C GLY A 105 9.98 -26.61 15.11
N GLY A 106 9.85 -26.71 16.45
CA GLY A 106 10.36 -27.84 17.23
C GLY A 106 11.89 -27.91 17.33
N ARG A 107 12.59 -26.82 16.99
CA ARG A 107 14.06 -26.75 17.04
C ARG A 107 14.50 -26.61 18.50
N ILE A 108 15.39 -27.49 18.95
CA ILE A 108 15.88 -27.49 20.33
C ILE A 108 17.40 -27.34 20.34
N LEU A 109 17.89 -26.36 21.09
CA LEU A 109 19.30 -26.22 21.46
C LEU A 109 19.45 -26.71 22.90
N HIS A 110 20.12 -27.84 23.08
CA HIS A 110 20.43 -28.40 24.39
C HIS A 110 21.95 -28.46 24.58
N ILE A 111 22.47 -27.64 25.49
CA ILE A 111 23.91 -27.45 25.71
C ILE A 111 24.28 -27.52 27.19
N ASP A 112 25.49 -27.99 27.45
CA ASP A 112 26.21 -27.83 28.71
C ASP A 112 27.34 -26.82 28.47
N PRO A 113 27.23 -25.58 28.99
CA PRO A 113 28.26 -24.57 28.83
C PRO A 113 29.45 -24.71 29.79
N GLY A 114 29.42 -25.70 30.69
CA GLY A 114 30.49 -25.94 31.68
C GLY A 114 30.75 -24.71 32.55
N MET A 115 32.02 -24.31 32.66
CA MET A 115 32.48 -23.19 33.49
C MET A 115 31.91 -21.84 33.05
N HIS A 116 31.48 -21.72 31.79
CA HIS A 116 30.93 -20.48 31.21
C HIS A 116 29.42 -20.34 31.39
N CYS A 117 28.78 -21.22 32.18
CA CYS A 117 27.33 -21.23 32.34
C CYS A 117 26.77 -19.86 32.78
N ALA A 118 27.40 -19.21 33.77
CA ALA A 118 26.95 -17.92 34.26
C ALA A 118 26.98 -16.84 33.17
N ASP A 119 28.05 -16.76 32.40
CA ASP A 119 28.22 -15.75 31.35
C ASP A 119 27.25 -15.99 30.19
N VAL A 120 27.06 -17.25 29.81
CA VAL A 120 26.15 -17.66 28.73
C VAL A 120 24.71 -17.31 29.11
N VAL A 121 24.27 -17.68 30.32
CA VAL A 121 22.92 -17.39 30.81
C VAL A 121 22.69 -15.89 30.92
N ARG A 122 23.62 -15.14 31.53
CA ARG A 122 23.49 -13.69 31.68
C ARG A 122 23.41 -12.98 30.33
N THR A 123 24.25 -13.36 29.37
CA THR A 123 24.27 -12.75 28.04
C THR A 123 22.95 -13.00 27.30
N ILE A 124 22.48 -14.25 27.28
CA ILE A 124 21.20 -14.61 26.64
C ILE A 124 20.04 -13.88 27.32
N GLN A 125 20.00 -13.87 28.66
CA GLN A 125 18.94 -13.23 29.42
C GLN A 125 18.88 -11.72 29.16
N HIS A 126 20.03 -11.04 29.17
CA HIS A 126 20.11 -9.60 28.87
C HIS A 126 19.57 -9.28 27.48
N ARG A 127 19.83 -10.13 26.49
CA ARG A 127 19.33 -9.92 25.12
C ARG A 127 17.85 -10.20 24.96
N ILE A 128 17.35 -11.24 25.61
CA ILE A 128 15.91 -11.50 25.64
C ILE A 128 15.18 -10.35 26.34
N HIS A 129 15.71 -9.84 27.46
CA HIS A 129 15.10 -8.71 28.17
C HIS A 129 14.98 -7.48 27.27
N LYS A 130 16.06 -7.10 26.58
CA LYS A 130 16.03 -5.97 25.64
C LYS A 130 15.02 -6.16 24.51
N LEU A 131 14.87 -7.39 23.98
CA LEU A 131 13.87 -7.69 22.95
C LEU A 131 12.45 -7.67 23.49
N VAL A 132 12.23 -8.13 24.72
CA VAL A 132 10.90 -8.11 25.36
C VAL A 132 10.45 -6.68 25.66
N ASP A 133 11.37 -5.83 26.10
CA ASP A 133 11.10 -4.41 26.35
C ASP A 133 10.66 -3.70 25.07
N ALA A 134 11.26 -4.06 23.92
CA ALA A 134 11.04 -3.40 22.65
C ALA A 134 9.73 -3.90 21.95
N PHE A 135 9.44 -5.21 21.94
CA PHE A 135 8.31 -5.77 21.19
C PHE A 135 6.96 -5.86 21.92
N HIS A 136 6.86 -5.47 23.21
CA HIS A 136 5.64 -5.63 24.04
C HIS A 136 4.82 -6.89 23.69
N PHE A 137 5.43 -8.08 23.70
CA PHE A 137 4.79 -9.33 23.25
C PHE A 137 3.43 -9.54 23.93
N SER A 138 2.34 -9.28 23.22
CA SER A 138 0.98 -9.64 23.63
C SER A 138 0.89 -11.16 23.61
N GLY A 139 1.00 -11.77 24.79
CA GLY A 139 1.31 -13.19 24.92
C GLY A 139 2.79 -13.39 25.24
N ARG A 140 3.22 -12.92 26.42
CA ARG A 140 4.46 -13.36 27.06
C ARG A 140 4.58 -14.88 26.86
N PRO A 141 5.75 -15.43 26.46
CA PRO A 141 5.91 -16.87 26.39
C PRO A 141 5.40 -17.48 27.71
N LYS A 142 4.46 -18.43 27.61
CA LYS A 142 3.73 -19.06 28.74
C LYS A 142 4.65 -19.81 29.73
N SER A 143 5.95 -19.57 29.72
CA SER A 143 6.87 -20.10 30.71
C SER A 143 8.08 -19.21 30.91
N VAL A 144 8.06 -18.50 32.04
CA VAL A 144 9.21 -18.22 32.91
C VAL A 144 10.32 -17.38 32.27
N LEU A 145 10.14 -16.05 32.28
CA LEU A 145 11.25 -15.20 32.72
C LEU A 145 11.71 -15.80 34.05
N MET A 146 12.96 -16.28 34.10
CA MET A 146 13.52 -16.87 35.31
C MET A 146 13.20 -15.97 36.50
N HIS A 147 12.37 -16.45 37.42
CA HIS A 147 12.48 -16.01 38.79
C HIS A 147 13.89 -16.41 39.21
N PHE A 148 14.72 -15.39 39.49
CA PHE A 148 16.04 -15.46 40.08
C PHE A 148 15.98 -16.16 41.46
N ALA A 149 15.66 -17.45 41.51
CA ALA A 149 15.83 -18.30 42.69
C ALA A 149 17.11 -19.15 42.57
N VAL A 150 17.64 -19.32 41.34
CA VAL A 150 18.70 -20.30 41.07
C VAL A 150 20.07 -19.67 40.84
N CYS A 151 20.17 -18.46 40.28
CA CYS A 151 21.44 -17.69 40.27
C CYS A 151 21.67 -16.96 41.60
N THR A 152 20.59 -16.57 42.28
CA THR A 152 20.66 -16.05 43.65
C THR A 152 21.13 -17.09 44.64
N SER A 153 20.94 -18.40 44.49
CA SER A 153 21.48 -19.36 45.48
C SER A 153 23.01 -19.47 45.42
N ILE A 154 23.60 -19.33 44.23
CA ILE A 154 25.06 -19.37 44.03
C ILE A 154 25.70 -18.02 44.43
N GLU A 155 25.01 -16.91 44.17
CA GLU A 155 25.50 -15.56 44.46
C GLU A 155 25.14 -15.10 45.89
N LEU A 156 23.94 -15.37 46.43
CA LEU A 156 23.66 -15.27 47.88
C LEU A 156 24.44 -16.30 48.67
N GLY A 157 24.71 -17.51 48.18
CA GLY A 157 25.59 -18.45 48.89
C GLY A 157 27.00 -17.88 49.07
N ARG A 158 27.54 -17.17 48.06
CA ARG A 158 28.84 -16.50 48.11
C ARG A 158 28.82 -15.15 48.82
N ILE A 159 27.71 -14.41 48.73
CA ILE A 159 27.50 -13.09 49.35
C ILE A 159 27.12 -13.23 50.82
N LEU A 160 26.24 -14.15 51.21
CA LEU A 160 25.94 -14.46 52.62
C LEU A 160 27.18 -15.02 53.33
N HIS A 161 27.97 -15.88 52.68
CA HIS A 161 29.21 -16.36 53.28
C HIS A 161 30.27 -15.23 53.43
N ARG A 162 30.20 -14.16 52.63
CA ARG A 162 31.03 -12.94 52.78
C ARG A 162 30.42 -11.87 53.70
N HIS A 163 29.09 -11.76 53.79
CA HIS A 163 28.36 -10.68 54.48
C HIS A 163 27.66 -11.10 55.78
N GLU A 164 27.68 -12.37 56.17
CA GLU A 164 27.47 -12.78 57.57
C GLU A 164 28.54 -12.20 58.51
N ARG A 165 29.57 -11.54 57.98
CA ARG A 165 30.49 -10.70 58.76
C ARG A 165 30.07 -9.22 58.88
N GLN A 166 29.08 -8.70 58.14
CA GLN A 166 28.85 -7.24 58.05
C GLN A 166 27.39 -6.73 57.90
N GLY A 167 26.34 -7.51 58.19
CA GLY A 167 25.05 -6.97 58.65
C GLY A 167 24.27 -5.96 57.76
N GLN A 168 24.26 -6.09 56.43
CA GLN A 168 23.65 -5.08 55.53
C GLN A 168 22.69 -5.62 54.45
N ALA A 169 21.92 -6.68 54.73
CA ALA A 169 21.06 -7.35 53.75
C ALA A 169 19.75 -6.61 53.37
N ARG A 170 19.25 -5.68 54.19
CA ARG A 170 17.91 -5.09 54.02
C ARG A 170 17.79 -3.97 52.98
N ARG A 171 18.89 -3.27 52.63
CA ARG A 171 18.86 -2.14 51.68
C ARG A 171 18.80 -2.59 50.21
N SER A 172 19.38 -3.74 49.87
CA SER A 172 19.47 -4.20 48.47
C SER A 172 18.15 -4.74 47.91
N ILE A 173 17.27 -5.28 48.76
CA ILE A 173 15.94 -5.80 48.36
C ILE A 173 14.99 -4.65 47.99
N TYR A 174 15.10 -3.51 48.68
CA TYR A 174 14.26 -2.34 48.46
C TYR A 174 14.56 -1.63 47.12
N ILE A 175 15.83 -1.61 46.71
CA ILE A 175 16.27 -1.04 45.42
C ILE A 175 15.76 -1.87 44.23
N LEU A 176 15.72 -3.20 44.37
CA LEU A 176 15.21 -4.10 43.33
C LEU A 176 13.70 -3.92 43.13
N PHE A 177 12.94 -3.74 44.21
CA PHE A 177 11.50 -3.51 44.16
C PHE A 177 11.13 -2.15 43.55
N MET A 178 11.90 -1.10 43.85
CA MET A 178 11.72 0.23 43.24
C MET A 178 12.05 0.27 41.74
N ARG A 179 13.02 -0.53 41.26
CA ARG A 179 13.28 -0.67 39.82
C ARG A 179 12.14 -1.36 39.07
N LEU A 180 11.46 -2.30 39.73
CA LEU A 180 10.29 -2.99 39.18
C LEU A 180 9.06 -2.06 39.09
N LEU A 181 8.90 -1.15 40.05
CA LEU A 181 7.87 -0.11 40.02
C LEU A 181 8.19 1.01 39.02
N LEU A 182 9.46 1.35 38.82
CA LEU A 182 9.88 2.33 37.81
C LEU A 182 9.73 1.77 36.38
N SER A 183 9.88 0.46 36.17
CA SER A 183 9.61 -0.16 34.85
C SER A 183 8.12 -0.19 34.51
N LEU A 184 7.23 -0.14 35.51
CA LEU A 184 5.77 0.02 35.33
C LEU A 184 5.37 1.48 35.07
N ALA A 185 6.27 2.45 35.26
CA ALA A 185 6.02 3.88 35.04
C ALA A 185 6.61 4.40 33.71
N ILE A 186 7.39 3.59 32.98
CA ILE A 186 8.00 3.95 31.68
C ILE A 186 7.10 3.47 30.51
N ASP A 187 5.83 3.17 30.77
CA ASP A 187 4.84 2.72 29.77
C ASP A 187 4.34 3.83 28.82
N LEU A 188 5.08 4.93 28.62
CA LEU A 188 4.52 6.10 27.93
C LEU A 188 5.40 6.85 26.92
N LEU A 189 6.62 6.40 26.54
CA LEU A 189 7.40 7.25 25.62
C LEU A 189 8.42 6.65 24.64
N HIS A 190 8.65 5.34 24.56
CA HIS A 190 9.74 4.83 23.69
C HIS A 190 9.31 3.56 22.94
N PHE A 191 8.62 3.72 21.80
CA PHE A 191 8.08 2.59 21.03
C PHE A 191 8.75 2.37 19.65
N LEU A 192 9.69 3.24 19.27
CA LEU A 192 10.66 2.93 18.22
C LEU A 192 12.06 3.10 18.82
N ASP A 193 12.43 2.21 19.72
CA ASP A 193 13.86 2.03 19.93
C ASP A 193 14.41 1.33 18.67
N GLN A 194 15.58 1.73 18.18
CA GLN A 194 16.18 1.17 16.96
C GLN A 194 16.28 -0.37 17.01
N CYS A 195 16.18 -0.95 18.21
CA CYS A 195 16.22 -2.37 18.52
C CYS A 195 15.16 -3.24 17.79
N ASP A 196 13.91 -2.79 17.58
CA ASP A 196 12.86 -3.64 17.01
C ASP A 196 13.07 -3.91 15.52
N TYR A 197 13.21 -2.83 14.76
CA TYR A 197 13.45 -2.94 13.33
C TYR A 197 14.79 -3.63 13.05
N HIS A 198 15.82 -3.38 13.87
CA HIS A 198 17.12 -4.02 13.72
C HIS A 198 17.08 -5.53 13.99
N ALA A 199 16.31 -5.96 15.00
CA ALA A 199 16.06 -7.38 15.25
C ALA A 199 15.31 -8.06 14.09
N CYS A 200 14.31 -7.38 13.52
CA CYS A 200 13.58 -7.87 12.36
C CYS A 200 14.49 -7.92 11.11
N CYS A 201 15.37 -6.94 10.90
CA CYS A 201 16.34 -6.95 9.81
C CYS A 201 17.29 -8.14 9.91
N ASP A 202 17.88 -8.39 11.10
CA ASP A 202 18.71 -9.58 11.29
C ASP A 202 17.90 -10.87 11.08
N PHE A 203 16.66 -10.95 11.56
CA PHE A 203 15.81 -12.13 11.38
C PHE A 203 15.64 -12.52 9.91
N TYR A 204 15.33 -11.54 9.04
CA TYR A 204 15.21 -11.74 7.59
C TYR A 204 16.54 -11.68 6.84
N LEU A 205 17.67 -11.56 7.56
CA LEU A 205 19.02 -11.47 7.00
C LEU A 205 19.18 -10.31 6.00
N VAL A 206 18.53 -9.18 6.28
CA VAL A 206 18.61 -7.96 5.46
C VAL A 206 19.43 -6.87 6.17
N PRO A 207 20.09 -5.99 5.41
CA PRO A 207 20.86 -4.89 6.00
C PRO A 207 19.92 -3.90 6.70
N PHE A 208 20.29 -3.49 7.90
CA PHE A 208 19.60 -2.42 8.61
C PHE A 208 19.77 -1.10 7.86
N ARG A 209 18.67 -0.38 7.70
CA ARG A 209 18.61 0.92 7.03
C ARG A 209 18.08 1.99 7.98
N GLY A 210 18.99 2.79 8.53
CA GLY A 210 18.64 3.88 9.45
C GLY A 210 17.76 4.96 8.81
N ASP A 211 17.86 5.13 7.49
CA ASP A 211 17.00 6.05 6.75
C ASP A 211 15.53 5.60 6.74
N ILE A 212 15.26 4.29 6.63
CA ILE A 212 13.91 3.72 6.74
C ILE A 212 13.32 3.98 8.13
N ALA A 213 14.11 3.73 9.18
CA ALA A 213 13.68 4.00 10.56
C ALA A 213 13.33 5.49 10.77
N THR A 214 14.11 6.39 10.15
CA THR A 214 13.87 7.84 10.22
C THR A 214 12.58 8.22 9.50
N LYS A 215 12.33 7.67 8.29
CA LYS A 215 11.09 7.91 7.55
C LYS A 215 9.86 7.37 8.28
N LEU A 216 9.95 6.19 8.89
CA LEU A 216 8.85 5.64 9.69
C LEU A 216 8.55 6.50 10.90
N LYS A 217 9.57 7.03 11.57
CA LYS A 217 9.39 7.97 12.67
C LYS A 217 8.68 9.24 12.20
N ALA A 218 9.11 9.82 11.07
CA ALA A 218 8.42 10.98 10.49
C ALA A 218 6.97 10.67 10.11
N ALA A 219 6.68 9.46 9.61
CA ALA A 219 5.34 9.01 9.29
C ALA A 219 4.44 8.75 10.52
N MET A 220 5.03 8.60 11.73
CA MET A 220 4.25 8.54 12.96
C MET A 220 3.74 9.91 13.40
N ASP A 221 4.43 10.98 13.01
CA ASP A 221 4.06 12.36 13.35
C ASP A 221 2.97 12.91 12.41
N THR A 222 2.62 12.20 11.34
CA THR A 222 1.55 12.61 10.42
C THR A 222 0.17 12.19 10.93
N THR A 223 -0.87 12.96 10.58
CA THR A 223 -2.28 12.64 10.89
C THR A 223 -3.10 12.58 9.60
N PRO A 224 -3.54 11.38 9.14
CA PRO A 224 -3.28 10.07 9.74
C PRO A 224 -1.83 9.62 9.55
N SER A 225 -1.36 8.77 10.45
CA SER A 225 -0.04 8.14 10.40
C SER A 225 -0.08 6.96 9.41
N VAL A 226 0.73 7.00 8.36
CA VAL A 226 0.70 6.01 7.27
C VAL A 226 2.07 5.35 7.12
N ALA A 227 2.13 4.03 7.31
CA ALA A 227 3.32 3.25 6.99
C ALA A 227 3.31 2.89 5.49
N ASP A 228 3.87 3.77 4.66
CA ASP A 228 4.03 3.55 3.22
C ASP A 228 5.40 2.92 2.91
N PHE A 229 5.37 1.66 2.46
CA PHE A 229 6.57 0.86 2.24
C PHE A 229 7.34 1.27 0.99
N GLU A 230 6.64 1.71 -0.05
CA GLU A 230 7.26 2.19 -1.29
C GLU A 230 8.06 3.45 -0.98
N HIS A 231 7.44 4.40 -0.28
CA HIS A 231 8.09 5.63 0.19
C HIS A 231 9.27 5.35 1.14
N CYS A 232 9.09 4.43 2.09
CA CYS A 232 10.12 4.09 3.06
C CYS A 232 11.33 3.41 2.40
N ILE A 233 11.10 2.32 1.67
CA ILE A 233 12.15 1.42 1.17
C ILE A 233 12.80 1.98 -0.10
N VAL A 234 12.00 2.36 -1.09
CA VAL A 234 12.48 2.74 -2.42
C VAL A 234 12.81 4.24 -2.47
N GLY A 235 12.06 5.07 -1.74
CA GLY A 235 12.24 6.52 -1.77
C GLY A 235 11.86 7.09 -3.14
N MET A 236 12.79 7.77 -3.81
CA MET A 236 12.58 8.31 -5.17
C MET A 236 13.05 7.38 -6.29
N ALA A 237 13.48 6.15 -6.00
CA ALA A 237 13.82 5.20 -7.05
C ALA A 237 12.57 4.59 -7.70
N GLU A 238 12.66 4.18 -8.97
CA GLU A 238 11.49 3.77 -9.76
C GLU A 238 11.10 2.29 -9.63
N THR A 239 11.97 1.44 -9.06
CA THR A 239 11.71 -0.02 -8.97
C THR A 239 12.25 -0.66 -7.71
N SER A 240 11.47 -1.57 -7.10
CA SER A 240 11.89 -2.40 -5.97
C SER A 240 12.89 -3.48 -6.41
N LYS A 241 13.93 -3.70 -5.60
CA LYS A 241 14.92 -4.76 -5.77
C LYS A 241 14.46 -6.04 -5.06
N PRO A 242 14.93 -7.24 -5.46
CA PRO A 242 14.58 -8.48 -4.75
C PRO A 242 14.90 -8.46 -3.25
N ALA A 243 15.99 -7.81 -2.84
CA ALA A 243 16.35 -7.64 -1.43
C ALA A 243 15.33 -6.81 -0.63
N ASP A 244 14.56 -5.94 -1.31
CA ASP A 244 13.58 -5.06 -0.67
C ASP A 244 12.37 -5.84 -0.14
N CYS A 245 12.13 -7.06 -0.65
CA CYS A 245 11.07 -7.93 -0.14
C CYS A 245 11.37 -8.40 1.29
N GLY A 246 12.63 -8.75 1.58
CA GLY A 246 13.05 -9.11 2.94
C GLY A 246 12.98 -7.91 3.90
N ILE A 247 13.24 -6.71 3.40
CA ILE A 247 13.07 -5.46 4.16
C ILE A 247 11.58 -5.21 4.44
N ALA A 248 10.70 -5.40 3.46
CA ALA A 248 9.26 -5.29 3.65
C ALA A 248 8.75 -6.30 4.69
N LEU A 249 9.22 -7.56 4.65
CA LEU A 249 8.87 -8.55 5.67
C LEU A 249 9.38 -8.14 7.06
N ALA A 250 10.59 -7.60 7.16
CA ALA A 250 11.13 -7.08 8.42
C ALA A 250 10.26 -5.94 8.97
N LEU A 251 9.87 -5.00 8.11
CA LEU A 251 8.99 -3.90 8.48
C LEU A 251 7.61 -4.37 8.92
N LEU A 252 6.96 -5.27 8.18
CA LEU A 252 5.68 -5.83 8.57
C LEU A 252 5.76 -6.47 9.95
N ARG A 253 6.81 -7.26 10.21
CA ARG A 253 7.06 -7.88 11.51
C ARG A 253 7.23 -6.84 12.62
N THR A 254 7.95 -5.75 12.36
CA THR A 254 8.07 -4.63 13.30
C THR A 254 6.70 -3.99 13.57
N LEU A 255 5.88 -3.80 12.53
CA LEU A 255 4.56 -3.16 12.64
C LEU A 255 3.51 -4.04 13.31
N GLN A 256 3.68 -5.36 13.38
CA GLN A 256 2.75 -6.26 14.09
C GLN A 256 2.50 -5.85 15.54
N HIS A 257 3.48 -5.20 16.16
CA HIS A 257 3.42 -4.75 17.55
C HIS A 257 3.12 -3.26 17.68
N SER A 258 3.08 -2.52 16.56
CA SER A 258 2.88 -1.08 16.57
C SER A 258 1.45 -0.67 16.81
N ARG A 259 1.28 0.36 17.64
CA ARG A 259 0.00 1.00 17.95
C ARG A 259 -0.11 2.42 17.41
N HIS A 260 0.79 2.81 16.52
CA HIS A 260 0.83 4.18 16.00
C HIS A 260 0.14 4.31 14.64
N PHE A 261 0.31 3.32 13.76
CA PHE A 261 -0.09 3.46 12.36
C PHE A 261 -1.56 3.16 12.12
N HIS A 262 -2.29 4.18 11.67
CA HIS A 262 -3.67 4.10 11.22
C HIS A 262 -3.83 3.45 9.83
N SER A 263 -2.77 3.44 9.01
CA SER A 263 -2.76 2.83 7.69
C SER A 263 -1.43 2.14 7.39
N VAL A 264 -1.50 0.97 6.75
CA VAL A 264 -0.34 0.25 6.20
C VAL A 264 -0.53 0.10 4.70
N VAL A 265 0.46 0.55 3.93
CA VAL A 265 0.48 0.49 2.47
C VAL A 265 1.70 -0.29 1.99
N VAL A 266 1.44 -1.42 1.35
CA VAL A 266 2.46 -2.25 0.70
C VAL A 266 2.08 -2.42 -0.77
N ARG A 267 2.91 -1.89 -1.67
CA ARG A 267 2.70 -1.97 -3.11
C ARG A 267 3.94 -2.50 -3.82
N GLY A 268 3.76 -3.48 -4.70
CA GLY A 268 4.84 -3.97 -5.56
C GLY A 268 5.96 -4.71 -4.83
N PHE A 269 5.69 -5.22 -3.63
CA PHE A 269 6.60 -6.11 -2.89
C PHE A 269 5.97 -7.50 -2.81
N PRO A 270 6.55 -8.54 -3.47
CA PRO A 270 6.06 -9.91 -3.42
C PRO A 270 6.33 -10.56 -2.04
N ILE A 271 5.65 -10.08 -1.00
CA ILE A 271 5.76 -10.55 0.39
C ILE A 271 5.07 -11.89 0.64
N GLY A 272 4.23 -12.35 -0.30
CA GLY A 272 3.53 -13.62 -0.24
C GLY A 272 2.58 -13.75 0.96
N ASP A 273 2.08 -14.96 1.19
CA ASP A 273 1.09 -15.23 2.24
C ASP A 273 1.61 -14.95 3.65
N ASP A 274 2.91 -15.14 3.90
CA ASP A 274 3.54 -14.86 5.20
C ASP A 274 3.47 -13.37 5.54
N GLY A 275 3.85 -12.50 4.59
CA GLY A 275 3.76 -11.06 4.78
C GLY A 275 2.33 -10.58 4.94
N ILE A 276 1.41 -11.10 4.13
CA ILE A 276 -0.02 -10.77 4.22
C ILE A 276 -0.61 -11.20 5.57
N SER A 277 -0.22 -12.39 6.05
CA SER A 277 -0.62 -12.86 7.37
C SER A 277 -0.12 -11.94 8.46
N MET A 278 1.14 -11.49 8.38
CA MET A 278 1.68 -10.51 9.32
C MET A 278 0.91 -9.19 9.28
N ALA A 279 0.58 -8.70 8.08
CA ALA A 279 -0.20 -7.49 7.90
C ALA A 279 -1.58 -7.60 8.56
N PHE A 280 -2.29 -8.72 8.43
CA PHE A 280 -3.60 -8.89 9.07
C PHE A 280 -3.53 -9.17 10.58
N GLN A 281 -2.46 -9.81 11.06
CA GLN A 281 -2.23 -10.03 12.50
C GLN A 281 -2.07 -8.72 13.29
N THR A 282 -1.73 -7.60 12.64
CA THR A 282 -1.76 -6.28 13.27
C THR A 282 -3.14 -5.91 13.81
N LEU A 283 -4.22 -6.43 13.20
CA LEU A 283 -5.61 -6.21 13.65
C LEU A 283 -5.94 -6.99 14.93
N GLU A 284 -5.17 -8.04 15.25
CA GLU A 284 -5.39 -8.86 16.44
C GLU A 284 -4.91 -8.19 17.73
N GLN A 285 -4.08 -7.14 17.61
CA GLN A 285 -3.49 -6.44 18.75
C GLN A 285 -4.55 -5.84 19.69
N PRO A 286 -4.26 -5.74 21.00
CA PRO A 286 -5.12 -5.01 21.93
C PRO A 286 -5.07 -3.51 21.60
N HIS A 287 -6.25 -2.88 21.51
CA HIS A 287 -6.43 -1.47 21.11
C HIS A 287 -5.81 -1.13 19.73
N PRO A 288 -6.25 -1.78 18.64
CA PRO A 288 -5.72 -1.47 17.33
C PRO A 288 -6.15 -0.06 16.92
N VAL A 289 -5.21 0.69 16.33
CA VAL A 289 -5.50 1.99 15.68
C VAL A 289 -5.62 1.85 14.16
N LEU A 290 -5.26 0.67 13.64
CA LEU A 290 -5.19 0.40 12.21
C LEU A 290 -6.60 0.37 11.61
N SER A 291 -6.89 1.32 10.73
CA SER A 291 -8.20 1.49 10.10
C SER A 291 -8.19 1.23 8.60
N SER A 292 -7.01 1.21 7.98
CA SER A 292 -6.83 1.01 6.56
C SER A 292 -5.66 0.06 6.26
N ILE A 293 -5.89 -0.91 5.39
CA ILE A 293 -4.85 -1.82 4.88
C ILE A 293 -4.90 -1.80 3.35
N ARG A 294 -3.76 -1.47 2.72
CA ARG A 294 -3.56 -1.59 1.27
C ARG A 294 -2.42 -2.56 0.99
N LEU A 295 -2.74 -3.65 0.29
CA LEU A 295 -1.82 -4.70 -0.11
C LEU A 295 -1.96 -4.95 -1.62
N SER A 296 -1.22 -4.18 -2.42
CA SER A 296 -1.33 -4.20 -3.88
C SER A 296 -0.14 -4.88 -4.55
N ASN A 297 -0.40 -5.81 -5.47
CA ASN A 297 0.65 -6.59 -6.14
C ASN A 297 1.64 -7.25 -5.16
N VAL A 298 1.12 -7.97 -4.16
CA VAL A 298 1.89 -8.59 -3.07
C VAL A 298 2.03 -10.11 -3.17
N LEU A 299 1.56 -10.69 -4.28
CA LEU A 299 1.40 -12.14 -4.48
C LEU A 299 0.46 -12.80 -3.48
N ALA A 300 -0.68 -12.16 -3.19
CA ALA A 300 -1.69 -12.75 -2.32
C ALA A 300 -2.30 -14.03 -2.87
N SER A 301 -2.42 -15.04 -2.02
CA SER A 301 -3.11 -16.30 -2.32
C SER A 301 -4.23 -16.55 -1.29
N ARG A 302 -4.90 -17.71 -1.40
CA ARG A 302 -5.85 -18.21 -0.41
C ARG A 302 -5.25 -18.20 1.01
N GLY A 303 -3.97 -18.58 1.17
CA GLY A 303 -3.31 -18.68 2.48
C GLY A 303 -3.31 -17.34 3.22
N GLY A 304 -2.91 -16.25 2.55
CA GLY A 304 -2.92 -14.91 3.13
C GLY A 304 -4.33 -14.42 3.50
N LEU A 305 -5.34 -14.73 2.68
CA LEU A 305 -6.73 -14.33 2.95
C LEU A 305 -7.36 -15.12 4.12
N GLN A 306 -6.91 -16.34 4.39
CA GLN A 306 -7.33 -17.08 5.59
C GLN A 306 -6.84 -16.41 6.88
N ALA A 307 -5.71 -15.69 6.84
CA ALA A 307 -5.25 -14.92 7.99
C ALA A 307 -6.18 -13.72 8.28
N LEU A 308 -6.76 -13.08 7.26
CA LEU A 308 -7.78 -12.05 7.45
C LEU A 308 -9.04 -12.60 8.13
N GLU A 309 -9.48 -13.79 7.72
CA GLU A 309 -10.60 -14.49 8.38
C GLU A 309 -10.27 -14.82 9.84
N SER A 310 -9.06 -15.30 10.11
CA SER A 310 -8.59 -15.58 11.47
C SER A 310 -8.61 -14.33 12.33
N ALA A 311 -8.05 -13.22 11.84
CA ALA A 311 -8.01 -11.95 12.57
C ALA A 311 -9.42 -11.43 12.89
N ALA A 312 -10.34 -11.51 11.93
CA ALA A 312 -11.74 -11.15 12.12
C ALA A 312 -12.42 -12.02 13.18
N LYS A 313 -12.19 -13.35 13.14
CA LYS A 313 -12.72 -14.30 14.12
C LYS A 313 -12.21 -14.05 15.53
N THR A 314 -10.92 -13.73 15.67
CA THR A 314 -10.32 -13.37 16.96
C THR A 314 -11.02 -12.15 17.57
N LYS A 315 -11.41 -11.17 16.75
CA LYS A 315 -12.11 -9.95 17.20
C LYS A 315 -13.63 -10.07 17.32
N HIS A 316 -14.25 -11.21 16.98
CA HIS A 316 -15.69 -11.39 17.18
C HIS A 316 -16.13 -11.24 18.65
N GLN A 317 -15.26 -11.60 19.59
CA GLN A 317 -15.56 -11.47 21.03
C GLN A 317 -15.37 -10.06 21.57
N SER A 318 -14.68 -9.18 20.83
CA SER A 318 -14.47 -7.77 21.16
C SER A 318 -14.75 -6.85 19.94
N PRO A 319 -15.99 -6.74 19.46
CA PRO A 319 -16.31 -5.97 18.24
C PRO A 319 -15.91 -4.49 18.28
N SER A 320 -15.90 -3.88 19.47
CA SER A 320 -15.45 -2.49 19.66
C SER A 320 -13.96 -2.27 19.37
N GLU A 321 -13.17 -3.34 19.33
CA GLU A 321 -11.75 -3.29 18.95
C GLU A 321 -11.54 -3.51 17.45
N TRP A 322 -12.58 -3.78 16.66
CA TRP A 322 -12.43 -3.87 15.21
C TRP A 322 -12.45 -2.48 14.58
N THR A 323 -11.30 -2.03 14.11
CA THR A 323 -11.12 -0.66 13.58
C THR A 323 -11.02 -0.60 12.05
N LEU A 324 -10.92 -1.74 11.36
CA LEU A 324 -10.73 -1.78 9.91
C LEU A 324 -11.98 -1.25 9.19
N THR A 325 -11.81 -0.15 8.46
CA THR A 325 -12.86 0.48 7.64
C THR A 325 -12.49 0.57 6.16
N SER A 326 -11.22 0.38 5.80
CA SER A 326 -10.73 0.43 4.43
C SER A 326 -9.85 -0.78 4.14
N LEU A 327 -10.20 -1.52 3.09
CA LEU A 327 -9.42 -2.65 2.60
C LEU A 327 -9.19 -2.49 1.10
N ASP A 328 -7.92 -2.47 0.72
CA ASP A 328 -7.48 -2.42 -0.66
C ASP A 328 -6.56 -3.62 -0.94
N LEU A 329 -7.03 -4.53 -1.80
CA LEU A 329 -6.31 -5.72 -2.23
C LEU A 329 -6.07 -5.72 -3.74
N SER A 330 -6.08 -4.54 -4.36
CA SER A 330 -5.94 -4.36 -5.81
C SER A 330 -4.66 -4.99 -6.38
N ASP A 331 -4.61 -5.19 -7.69
CA ASP A 331 -3.43 -5.69 -8.41
C ASP A 331 -2.90 -7.06 -7.95
N ASN A 332 -3.73 -7.87 -7.28
CA ASN A 332 -3.41 -9.26 -6.97
C ASN A 332 -3.99 -10.20 -8.04
N SER A 333 -3.47 -10.08 -9.27
CA SER A 333 -4.04 -10.67 -10.49
C SER A 333 -3.99 -12.20 -10.61
N LYS A 334 -3.39 -12.90 -9.64
CA LYS A 334 -3.21 -14.37 -9.67
C LYS A 334 -4.19 -15.12 -8.77
N TRP A 335 -5.33 -14.50 -8.40
CA TRP A 335 -6.30 -15.16 -7.53
C TRP A 335 -7.05 -16.28 -8.27
N ALA A 336 -7.08 -17.44 -7.61
CA ALA A 336 -7.95 -18.53 -8.00
C ALA A 336 -9.32 -18.40 -7.31
N LYS A 337 -10.27 -19.27 -7.69
CA LYS A 337 -11.60 -19.35 -7.09
C LYS A 337 -11.54 -19.46 -5.56
N GLU A 338 -10.58 -20.21 -5.05
CA GLU A 338 -10.40 -20.45 -3.62
C GLU A 338 -10.00 -19.18 -2.87
N SER A 339 -9.26 -18.27 -3.51
CA SER A 339 -8.93 -16.96 -2.94
C SER A 339 -10.20 -16.12 -2.77
N VAL A 340 -11.08 -16.11 -3.77
CA VAL A 340 -12.37 -15.40 -3.68
C VAL A 340 -13.24 -15.98 -2.56
N VAL A 341 -13.30 -17.31 -2.44
CA VAL A 341 -14.02 -17.98 -1.35
C VAL A 341 -13.45 -17.61 0.02
N ALA A 342 -12.13 -17.56 0.16
CA ALA A 342 -11.47 -17.14 1.41
C ALA A 342 -11.77 -15.67 1.75
N LEU A 343 -11.74 -14.76 0.78
CA LEU A 343 -12.13 -13.36 0.99
C LEU A 343 -13.59 -13.22 1.42
N VAL A 344 -14.50 -13.93 0.75
CA VAL A 344 -15.93 -13.93 1.10
C VAL A 344 -16.15 -14.49 2.52
N SER A 345 -15.43 -15.54 2.89
CA SER A 345 -15.45 -16.10 4.24
C SER A 345 -14.97 -15.09 5.29
N ALA A 346 -13.85 -14.41 5.01
CA ALA A 346 -13.30 -13.38 5.87
C ALA A 346 -14.28 -12.20 6.05
N MET A 347 -14.85 -11.66 4.97
CA MET A 347 -15.80 -10.54 5.03
C MET A 347 -17.06 -10.88 5.83
N LYS A 348 -17.54 -12.13 5.77
CA LYS A 348 -18.67 -12.59 6.60
C LYS A 348 -18.32 -12.65 8.09
N ALA A 349 -17.05 -12.82 8.42
CA ALA A 349 -16.55 -12.85 9.79
C ALA A 349 -16.19 -11.46 10.34
N PHE A 350 -16.33 -10.38 9.57
CA PHE A 350 -16.00 -9.04 10.07
C PHE A 350 -16.97 -8.61 11.18
N PRO A 351 -16.47 -8.14 12.34
CA PRO A 351 -17.31 -7.56 13.38
C PRO A 351 -18.10 -6.32 12.93
N SER A 352 -17.56 -5.54 11.99
CA SER A 352 -18.27 -4.45 11.31
C SER A 352 -17.89 -4.35 9.82
N PRO A 353 -18.82 -3.91 8.95
CA PRO A 353 -18.57 -3.76 7.52
C PRO A 353 -17.58 -2.64 7.20
N LEU A 354 -17.00 -2.69 6.00
CA LEU A 354 -16.07 -1.68 5.50
C LEU A 354 -16.81 -0.44 4.95
N ARG A 355 -16.10 0.68 4.93
CA ARG A 355 -16.46 1.90 4.19
C ARG A 355 -15.84 1.93 2.80
N VAL A 356 -14.64 1.38 2.64
CA VAL A 356 -13.91 1.34 1.37
C VAL A 356 -13.47 -0.09 1.08
N LEU A 357 -13.82 -0.58 -0.10
CA LEU A 357 -13.37 -1.86 -0.62
C LEU A 357 -12.83 -1.67 -2.04
N ASN A 358 -11.53 -1.91 -2.23
CA ASN A 358 -10.89 -1.90 -3.54
C ASN A 358 -10.37 -3.30 -3.88
N LEU A 359 -10.90 -3.86 -4.95
CA LEU A 359 -10.53 -5.17 -5.48
C LEU A 359 -10.22 -5.08 -6.98
N ALA A 360 -9.74 -3.93 -7.44
CA ALA A 360 -9.38 -3.71 -8.83
C ALA A 360 -8.28 -4.68 -9.28
N HIS A 361 -8.38 -5.22 -10.49
CA HIS A 361 -7.35 -6.06 -11.11
C HIS A 361 -6.97 -7.33 -10.31
N CYS A 362 -7.95 -7.94 -9.64
CA CYS A 362 -7.77 -9.17 -8.86
C CYS A 362 -8.14 -10.47 -9.61
N HIS A 363 -8.55 -10.39 -10.88
CA HIS A 363 -8.99 -11.52 -11.70
C HIS A 363 -10.12 -12.35 -11.04
N LEU A 364 -11.11 -11.67 -10.47
CA LEU A 364 -12.20 -12.31 -9.71
C LEU A 364 -13.20 -13.03 -10.62
N THR A 365 -13.00 -14.33 -10.86
CA THR A 365 -13.85 -15.16 -11.75
C THR A 365 -15.20 -15.58 -11.16
N HIS A 366 -15.43 -15.37 -9.86
CA HIS A 366 -16.66 -15.77 -9.17
C HIS A 366 -17.14 -14.67 -8.22
N LEU A 367 -17.58 -13.54 -8.78
CA LEU A 367 -17.92 -12.34 -8.01
C LEU A 367 -19.26 -12.39 -7.27
N MET A 368 -20.23 -13.18 -7.76
CA MET A 368 -21.58 -13.23 -7.17
C MET A 368 -21.59 -13.45 -5.64
N PRO A 369 -20.84 -14.39 -5.04
CA PRO A 369 -20.83 -14.58 -3.60
C PRO A 369 -20.27 -13.39 -2.82
N LEU A 370 -19.34 -12.63 -3.42
CA LEU A 370 -18.80 -11.40 -2.82
C LEU A 370 -19.86 -10.31 -2.80
N VAL A 371 -20.54 -10.12 -3.93
CA VAL A 371 -21.63 -9.14 -4.04
C VAL A 371 -22.81 -9.50 -3.12
N ALA A 372 -23.09 -10.79 -2.92
CA ALA A 372 -24.10 -11.25 -1.98
C ALA A 372 -23.78 -10.86 -0.52
N VAL A 373 -22.50 -10.76 -0.15
CA VAL A 373 -22.10 -10.20 1.17
C VAL A 373 -22.37 -8.70 1.21
N LEU A 374 -22.03 -7.97 0.14
CA LEU A 374 -22.30 -6.52 0.05
C LEU A 374 -23.80 -6.19 0.11
N ALA A 375 -24.64 -7.11 -0.37
CA ALA A 375 -26.09 -7.02 -0.33
C ALA A 375 -26.71 -7.10 1.08
N GLN A 376 -25.93 -7.47 2.10
CA GLN A 376 -26.41 -7.47 3.48
C GLN A 376 -26.69 -6.03 3.96
N PRO A 377 -27.75 -5.79 4.76
CA PRO A 377 -28.14 -4.45 5.20
C PRO A 377 -27.01 -3.66 5.90
N SER A 378 -26.15 -4.34 6.66
CA SER A 378 -24.99 -3.71 7.33
C SER A 378 -23.98 -3.13 6.33
N TRP A 379 -23.63 -3.90 5.30
CA TRP A 379 -22.72 -3.47 4.24
C TRP A 379 -23.35 -2.37 3.38
N ALA A 380 -24.61 -2.53 2.98
CA ALA A 380 -25.35 -1.54 2.19
C ALA A 380 -25.56 -0.19 2.92
N ALA A 381 -25.51 -0.19 4.26
CA ALA A 381 -25.60 1.02 5.08
C ALA A 381 -24.23 1.68 5.36
N THR A 382 -23.11 1.03 5.05
CA THR A 382 -21.77 1.49 5.47
C THR A 382 -20.81 1.75 4.31
N LEU A 383 -20.87 0.94 3.24
CA LEU A 383 -19.92 0.98 2.14
C LEU A 383 -20.12 2.25 1.29
N ARG A 384 -19.09 3.11 1.27
CA ARG A 384 -19.03 4.38 0.53
C ARG A 384 -18.27 4.27 -0.78
N THR A 385 -17.29 3.37 -0.86
CA THR A 385 -16.46 3.20 -2.06
C THR A 385 -16.34 1.73 -2.40
N LEU A 386 -16.68 1.39 -3.64
CA LEU A 386 -16.49 0.07 -4.21
C LEU A 386 -15.75 0.18 -5.54
N ASP A 387 -14.62 -0.50 -5.64
CA ASP A 387 -13.87 -0.66 -6.88
C ASP A 387 -13.76 -2.15 -7.24
N LEU A 388 -14.40 -2.53 -8.35
CA LEU A 388 -14.35 -3.87 -8.94
C LEU A 388 -13.70 -3.85 -10.34
N SER A 389 -13.01 -2.76 -10.68
CA SER A 389 -12.40 -2.53 -11.98
C SER A 389 -11.49 -3.67 -12.41
N PHE A 390 -11.40 -3.91 -13.71
CA PHE A 390 -10.49 -4.88 -14.31
C PHE A 390 -10.70 -6.34 -13.87
N ASN A 391 -11.90 -6.67 -13.38
CA ASN A 391 -12.31 -8.04 -13.11
C ASN A 391 -13.29 -8.55 -14.18
N PRO A 392 -13.30 -9.86 -14.48
CA PRO A 392 -14.34 -10.44 -15.31
C PRO A 392 -15.69 -10.33 -14.60
N MET A 393 -16.68 -9.76 -15.28
CA MET A 393 -18.06 -9.65 -14.79
C MET A 393 -18.95 -10.50 -15.68
N ASP A 394 -19.51 -11.57 -15.13
CA ASP A 394 -20.53 -12.37 -15.80
C ASP A 394 -21.95 -11.84 -15.53
N VAL A 395 -22.94 -12.50 -16.13
CA VAL A 395 -24.36 -12.11 -16.01
C VAL A 395 -24.85 -12.24 -14.58
N ASP A 396 -24.44 -13.29 -13.86
CA ASP A 396 -24.88 -13.55 -12.48
C ASP A 396 -24.29 -12.53 -11.50
N ALA A 397 -23.01 -12.20 -11.65
CA ALA A 397 -22.35 -11.14 -10.89
C ALA A 397 -22.99 -9.78 -11.18
N THR A 398 -23.34 -9.51 -12.44
CA THR A 398 -24.05 -8.27 -12.81
C THR A 398 -25.46 -8.22 -12.19
N ALA A 399 -26.21 -9.33 -12.22
CA ALA A 399 -27.53 -9.44 -11.60
C ALA A 399 -27.45 -9.23 -10.08
N ALA A 400 -26.45 -9.83 -9.40
CA ALA A 400 -26.23 -9.61 -7.98
C ALA A 400 -25.87 -8.14 -7.68
N LEU A 401 -25.00 -7.52 -8.51
CA LEU A 401 -24.57 -6.14 -8.33
C LEU A 401 -25.75 -5.18 -8.47
N THR A 402 -26.60 -5.41 -9.47
CA THR A 402 -27.79 -4.58 -9.71
C THR A 402 -28.84 -4.75 -8.60
N GLY A 403 -28.98 -5.96 -8.04
CA GLY A 403 -29.78 -6.21 -6.85
C GLY A 403 -29.30 -5.39 -5.65
N TRP A 404 -27.98 -5.37 -5.40
CA TRP A 404 -27.39 -4.55 -4.34
C TRP A 404 -27.51 -3.03 -4.60
N LEU A 405 -27.22 -2.57 -5.82
CA LEU A 405 -27.33 -1.17 -6.20
C LEU A 405 -28.75 -0.63 -6.07
N SER A 406 -29.77 -1.49 -6.14
CA SER A 406 -31.17 -1.11 -5.96
C SER A 406 -31.54 -0.77 -4.50
N GLN A 407 -30.69 -1.13 -3.52
CA GLN A 407 -30.96 -0.94 -2.08
C GLN A 407 -29.93 -0.09 -1.33
N VAL A 408 -28.70 0.04 -1.83
CA VAL A 408 -27.62 0.80 -1.17
C VAL A 408 -27.93 2.30 -1.12
N LYS A 409 -27.70 2.97 0.02
CA LYS A 409 -28.09 4.39 0.19
C LYS A 409 -26.92 5.35 0.38
N VAL A 410 -25.75 4.82 0.75
CA VAL A 410 -24.60 5.64 1.19
C VAL A 410 -23.40 5.55 0.26
N LEU A 411 -23.52 4.81 -0.85
CA LEU A 411 -22.42 4.63 -1.80
C LEU A 411 -22.12 5.96 -2.49
N GLN A 412 -20.86 6.38 -2.45
CA GLN A 412 -20.37 7.63 -3.00
C GLN A 412 -19.55 7.40 -4.28
N HIS A 413 -18.75 6.33 -4.33
CA HIS A 413 -17.85 6.06 -5.44
C HIS A 413 -18.03 4.62 -5.94
N LEU A 414 -18.25 4.48 -7.24
CA LEU A 414 -18.41 3.19 -7.91
C LEU A 414 -17.53 3.12 -9.15
N ASN A 415 -16.54 2.22 -9.13
CA ASN A 415 -15.64 2.00 -10.26
C ASN A 415 -15.88 0.60 -10.82
N LEU A 416 -16.25 0.53 -12.10
CA LEU A 416 -16.58 -0.70 -12.82
C LEU A 416 -15.83 -0.76 -14.15
N VAL A 417 -14.61 -0.25 -14.17
CA VAL A 417 -13.79 -0.19 -15.39
C VAL A 417 -13.57 -1.59 -15.94
N ARG A 418 -13.74 -1.78 -17.24
CA ARG A 418 -13.48 -3.07 -17.86
C ARG A 418 -12.01 -3.20 -18.25
N SER A 419 -11.45 -4.40 -18.13
CA SER A 419 -10.15 -4.70 -18.75
C SER A 419 -10.19 -4.49 -20.26
N PRO A 420 -9.30 -3.65 -20.83
CA PRO A 420 -9.12 -3.63 -22.27
C PRO A 420 -8.72 -5.05 -22.72
N PRO A 421 -9.13 -5.49 -23.92
CA PRO A 421 -8.84 -6.84 -24.38
C PRO A 421 -7.34 -7.02 -24.59
N VAL A 422 -6.64 -7.53 -23.57
CA VAL A 422 -5.27 -8.01 -23.71
C VAL A 422 -5.35 -9.37 -24.40
N VAL A 423 -4.80 -9.43 -25.62
CA VAL A 423 -4.46 -10.62 -26.40
C VAL A 423 -5.17 -11.90 -25.97
N ILE A 424 -6.29 -12.20 -26.65
CA ILE A 424 -6.86 -13.54 -26.83
C ILE A 424 -7.11 -14.28 -25.50
N LEU A 425 -8.12 -13.92 -24.69
CA LEU A 425 -8.79 -14.85 -23.76
C LEU A 425 -10.02 -14.27 -23.02
N VAL A 426 -10.37 -12.99 -23.19
CA VAL A 426 -11.66 -12.48 -22.67
C VAL A 426 -12.77 -12.98 -23.60
N GLN A 427 -13.39 -14.11 -23.26
CA GLN A 427 -14.52 -14.70 -24.00
C GLN A 427 -15.58 -13.63 -24.29
N ALA A 428 -16.12 -13.63 -25.52
CA ALA A 428 -17.33 -12.90 -25.83
C ALA A 428 -18.42 -13.23 -24.80
N GLY A 429 -18.93 -12.23 -24.07
CA GLY A 429 -19.93 -12.41 -22.99
C GLY A 429 -19.46 -12.11 -21.56
N THR A 430 -18.19 -11.74 -21.34
CA THR A 430 -17.61 -11.48 -19.99
C THR A 430 -17.51 -9.98 -19.63
N GLY A 431 -18.50 -9.20 -20.06
CA GLY A 431 -18.59 -7.76 -19.75
C GLY A 431 -19.81 -7.46 -18.89
N ILE A 432 -19.69 -6.43 -18.05
CA ILE A 432 -20.82 -5.94 -17.25
C ILE A 432 -21.95 -5.46 -18.18
N ASP A 433 -23.19 -5.81 -17.83
CA ASP A 433 -24.37 -5.24 -18.48
C ASP A 433 -24.63 -3.84 -17.90
N THR A 434 -24.02 -2.83 -18.52
CA THR A 434 -24.17 -1.42 -18.12
C THR A 434 -25.63 -0.96 -18.15
N PHE A 435 -26.47 -1.53 -19.03
CA PHE A 435 -27.89 -1.18 -19.07
C PHE A 435 -28.59 -1.60 -17.77
N GLN A 436 -28.31 -2.80 -17.26
CA GLN A 436 -28.87 -3.23 -15.97
C GLN A 436 -28.32 -2.40 -14.82
N VAL A 437 -27.02 -2.11 -14.80
CA VAL A 437 -26.37 -1.30 -13.75
C VAL A 437 -26.96 0.10 -13.67
N ILE A 438 -27.03 0.81 -14.80
CA ILE A 438 -27.58 2.18 -14.84
C ILE A 438 -29.07 2.17 -14.48
N ASN A 439 -29.86 1.20 -14.95
CA ASN A 439 -31.27 1.13 -14.56
C ASN A 439 -31.47 0.79 -13.08
N ALA A 440 -30.59 -0.01 -12.48
CA ALA A 440 -30.62 -0.26 -11.04
C ALA A 440 -30.33 1.02 -10.24
N LEU A 441 -29.30 1.77 -10.65
CA LEU A 441 -29.01 3.08 -10.06
C LEU A 441 -30.19 4.04 -10.24
N LYS A 442 -30.77 4.12 -11.44
CA LYS A 442 -31.94 4.98 -11.75
C LYS A 442 -33.16 4.66 -10.89
N ARG A 443 -33.40 3.38 -10.57
CA ARG A 443 -34.48 2.98 -9.64
C ARG A 443 -34.20 3.40 -8.20
N ASN A 444 -32.93 3.58 -7.83
CA ASN A 444 -32.52 4.00 -6.51
C ASN A 444 -32.33 5.52 -6.41
N ALA A 445 -33.45 6.25 -6.46
CA ALA A 445 -33.46 7.71 -6.40
C ALA A 445 -32.71 8.33 -5.22
N PRO A 446 -32.83 7.83 -3.97
CA PRO A 446 -32.06 8.37 -2.84
C PRO A 446 -30.54 8.30 -3.08
N LEU A 447 -30.06 7.21 -3.69
CA LEU A 447 -28.65 7.03 -3.96
C LEU A 447 -28.14 8.03 -5.00
N TYR A 448 -28.65 8.00 -6.23
CA TYR A 448 -28.09 8.82 -7.30
C TYR A 448 -28.38 10.31 -7.14
N LYS A 449 -29.45 10.69 -6.42
CA LYS A 449 -29.75 12.09 -6.17
C LYS A 449 -28.86 12.69 -5.10
N SER A 450 -28.63 11.99 -3.98
CA SER A 450 -28.02 12.61 -2.78
C SER A 450 -26.72 12.01 -2.27
N ALA A 451 -26.31 10.83 -2.73
CA ALA A 451 -25.13 10.16 -2.18
C ALA A 451 -24.05 9.84 -3.22
N LEU A 452 -24.43 9.41 -4.44
CA LEU A 452 -23.46 9.00 -5.46
C LEU A 452 -22.71 10.22 -6.02
N MET A 453 -21.40 10.24 -5.82
CA MET A 453 -20.51 11.32 -6.21
C MET A 453 -19.69 10.99 -7.46
N ALA A 454 -19.24 9.74 -7.61
CA ALA A 454 -18.40 9.34 -8.74
C ALA A 454 -18.82 8.01 -9.34
N LEU A 455 -18.79 7.94 -10.68
CA LEU A 455 -19.00 6.73 -11.44
C LEU A 455 -17.96 6.62 -12.56
N ASP A 456 -17.22 5.50 -12.57
CA ASP A 456 -16.32 5.14 -13.67
C ASP A 456 -16.85 3.90 -14.41
N LEU A 457 -17.19 4.09 -15.69
CA LEU A 457 -17.62 3.04 -16.61
C LEU A 457 -16.66 2.87 -17.80
N SER A 458 -15.41 3.30 -17.66
CA SER A 458 -14.40 3.22 -18.72
C SER A 458 -14.27 1.81 -19.31
N TYR A 459 -14.00 1.74 -20.61
CA TYR A 459 -13.84 0.53 -21.43
C TYR A 459 -15.07 -0.40 -21.46
N ASN A 460 -16.22 0.02 -20.94
CA ASN A 460 -17.45 -0.74 -21.04
C ASN A 460 -18.22 -0.47 -22.34
N THR A 461 -19.23 -1.31 -22.57
CA THR A 461 -20.20 -1.05 -23.62
C THR A 461 -21.28 -0.09 -23.09
N LEU A 462 -21.53 1.05 -23.74
CA LEU A 462 -22.62 1.96 -23.41
C LEU A 462 -23.53 2.14 -24.64
N LYS A 463 -24.67 1.44 -24.62
CA LYS A 463 -25.69 1.57 -25.67
C LYS A 463 -26.45 2.89 -25.53
N PRO A 464 -27.07 3.43 -26.61
CA PRO A 464 -27.86 4.66 -26.53
C PRO A 464 -28.97 4.64 -25.47
N THR A 465 -29.62 3.50 -25.25
CA THR A 465 -30.61 3.34 -24.17
C THR A 465 -30.02 3.49 -22.78
N THR A 466 -28.81 2.96 -22.56
CA THR A 466 -28.07 3.14 -21.31
C THR A 466 -27.63 4.59 -21.14
N ALA A 467 -27.16 5.23 -22.21
CA ALA A 467 -26.75 6.62 -22.22
C ALA A 467 -27.91 7.58 -21.87
N ALA A 468 -29.10 7.34 -22.43
CA ALA A 468 -30.31 8.09 -22.09
C ALA A 468 -30.68 7.93 -20.60
N ALA A 469 -30.66 6.70 -20.09
CA ALA A 469 -30.95 6.44 -18.67
C ALA A 469 -29.92 7.11 -17.73
N LEU A 470 -28.65 7.15 -18.13
CA LEU A 470 -27.59 7.88 -17.41
C LEU A 470 -27.84 9.39 -17.44
N GLY A 471 -28.19 9.94 -18.60
CA GLY A 471 -28.56 11.36 -18.76
C GLY A 471 -29.70 11.78 -17.82
N GLU A 472 -30.79 11.01 -17.79
CA GLU A 472 -31.92 11.27 -16.90
C GLU A 472 -31.53 11.30 -15.40
N MET A 473 -30.59 10.44 -14.99
CA MET A 473 -30.07 10.47 -13.62
C MET A 473 -29.26 11.74 -13.35
N LEU A 474 -28.39 12.12 -14.29
CA LEU A 474 -27.53 13.29 -14.17
C LEU A 474 -28.31 14.62 -14.22
N GLU A 475 -29.49 14.62 -14.84
CA GLU A 475 -30.38 15.79 -14.87
C GLU A 475 -30.87 16.20 -13.47
N THR A 476 -31.06 15.24 -12.57
CA THR A 476 -31.72 15.47 -11.27
C THR A 476 -30.84 15.20 -10.05
N THR A 477 -29.58 14.83 -10.26
CA THR A 477 -28.62 14.61 -9.18
C THR A 477 -28.20 15.91 -8.48
N GLN A 478 -27.89 15.82 -7.19
CA GLN A 478 -27.40 16.92 -6.34
C GLN A 478 -26.02 16.61 -5.73
N SER A 479 -25.43 15.45 -6.04
CA SER A 479 -24.19 14.98 -5.41
C SER A 479 -23.15 14.51 -6.41
N PHE A 480 -23.57 14.18 -7.63
CA PHE A 480 -22.70 13.60 -8.65
C PHE A 480 -21.70 14.64 -9.18
N THR A 481 -20.42 14.39 -8.95
CA THR A 481 -19.31 15.33 -9.24
C THR A 481 -18.31 14.78 -10.25
N SER A 482 -18.18 13.46 -10.41
CA SER A 482 -17.17 12.87 -11.30
C SER A 482 -17.75 11.79 -12.20
N LEU A 483 -17.68 12.01 -13.52
CA LEU A 483 -18.02 11.01 -14.53
C LEU A 483 -16.78 10.64 -15.34
N VAL A 484 -16.46 9.35 -15.39
CA VAL A 484 -15.35 8.83 -16.18
C VAL A 484 -15.89 7.81 -17.19
N LEU A 485 -15.73 8.10 -18.47
CA LEU A 485 -16.23 7.30 -19.59
C LEU A 485 -15.13 7.04 -20.61
N ARG A 486 -13.93 6.63 -20.21
CA ARG A 486 -12.82 6.46 -21.17
C ARG A 486 -13.06 5.28 -22.13
N ASN A 487 -12.71 5.46 -23.40
CA ASN A 487 -12.75 4.40 -24.44
C ASN A 487 -14.01 3.51 -24.43
N VAL A 488 -15.19 4.12 -24.31
CA VAL A 488 -16.47 3.41 -24.26
C VAL A 488 -16.83 2.83 -25.65
N LYS A 489 -17.55 1.70 -25.66
CA LYS A 489 -17.96 0.99 -26.89
C LYS A 489 -19.49 0.92 -27.06
N PRO A 490 -20.06 1.01 -28.27
CA PRO A 490 -19.43 1.56 -29.47
C PRO A 490 -18.91 2.98 -29.20
N ALA A 491 -18.07 3.52 -30.08
CA ALA A 491 -17.54 4.87 -29.93
C ALA A 491 -18.68 5.85 -29.65
N LEU A 492 -18.46 6.79 -28.72
CA LEU A 492 -19.45 7.78 -28.29
C LEU A 492 -19.82 8.72 -29.46
N ALA A 493 -20.76 8.27 -30.30
CA ALA A 493 -21.31 9.08 -31.36
C ALA A 493 -22.02 10.32 -30.78
N SER A 494 -22.06 11.41 -31.56
CA SER A 494 -22.64 12.69 -31.12
C SER A 494 -24.02 12.57 -30.46
N PRO A 495 -24.99 11.78 -30.98
CA PRO A 495 -26.29 11.63 -30.32
C PRO A 495 -26.17 10.99 -28.93
N THR A 496 -25.33 9.97 -28.77
CA THR A 496 -25.11 9.29 -27.49
C THR A 496 -24.42 10.20 -26.48
N LEU A 497 -23.43 10.97 -26.92
CA LEU A 497 -22.77 11.98 -26.09
C LEU A 497 -23.77 13.05 -25.62
N SER A 498 -24.62 13.53 -26.53
CA SER A 498 -25.68 14.51 -26.22
C SER A 498 -26.69 13.99 -25.21
N MET A 499 -27.09 12.71 -25.30
CA MET A 499 -28.04 12.08 -24.37
C MET A 499 -27.52 12.08 -22.93
N ILE A 500 -26.20 12.04 -22.72
CA ILE A 500 -25.58 12.02 -21.39
C ILE A 500 -25.34 13.44 -20.90
N LEU A 501 -24.69 14.26 -21.71
CA LEU A 501 -24.16 15.55 -21.27
C LEU A 501 -25.18 16.67 -21.31
N SER A 502 -26.13 16.66 -22.25
CA SER A 502 -27.13 17.73 -22.32
C SER A 502 -27.97 17.82 -21.04
N PRO A 503 -28.51 16.71 -20.49
CA PRO A 503 -29.25 16.78 -19.24
C PRO A 503 -28.36 17.16 -18.05
N TRP A 504 -27.11 16.65 -18.00
CA TRP A 504 -26.19 16.97 -16.91
C TRP A 504 -25.81 18.47 -16.89
N PHE A 505 -25.54 19.04 -18.06
CA PHE A 505 -25.14 20.45 -18.17
C PHE A 505 -26.29 21.43 -17.97
N GLN A 506 -27.53 20.96 -18.10
CA GLN A 506 -28.74 21.74 -17.80
C GLN A 506 -29.19 21.60 -16.34
N ASN A 507 -28.50 20.78 -15.54
CA ASN A 507 -28.88 20.57 -14.14
C ASN A 507 -28.65 21.87 -13.32
N PRO A 508 -29.72 22.46 -12.76
CA PRO A 508 -29.64 23.75 -12.08
C PRO A 508 -28.84 23.71 -10.77
N HIS A 509 -28.66 22.52 -10.18
CA HIS A 509 -27.92 22.36 -8.93
C HIS A 509 -26.45 22.74 -9.06
N PHE A 510 -25.85 22.50 -10.24
CA PHE A 510 -24.44 22.79 -10.50
C PHE A 510 -24.21 24.13 -11.23
N ALA A 511 -25.29 24.82 -11.62
CA ALA A 511 -25.24 26.10 -12.31
C ALA A 511 -25.21 27.31 -11.34
N THR A 512 -25.49 27.11 -10.06
CA THR A 512 -25.44 28.15 -9.02
C THR A 512 -24.46 27.77 -7.91
N PRO A 513 -23.56 28.68 -7.50
CA PRO A 513 -22.71 28.43 -6.34
C PRO A 513 -23.58 28.40 -5.08
N THR A 514 -23.69 27.23 -4.45
CA THR A 514 -24.37 27.01 -3.16
C THR A 514 -23.34 26.59 -2.12
N ARG A 515 -23.64 26.56 -0.81
CA ARG A 515 -22.65 26.07 0.18
C ARG A 515 -22.25 24.58 0.00
N ALA A 516 -22.92 23.83 -0.88
CA ALA A 516 -22.54 22.48 -1.31
C ALA A 516 -21.62 22.49 -2.57
N SER A 517 -21.37 23.65 -3.17
CA SER A 517 -20.66 23.84 -4.45
C SER A 517 -19.14 23.95 -4.32
N ASP A 518 -18.55 23.44 -3.23
CA ASP A 518 -17.11 23.35 -3.06
C ASP A 518 -16.51 22.09 -3.70
N LEU A 519 -17.35 21.16 -4.20
CA LEU A 519 -16.92 19.88 -4.77
C LEU A 519 -16.68 19.98 -6.29
N ALA A 520 -15.41 19.86 -6.69
CA ALA A 520 -14.93 19.90 -8.07
C ALA A 520 -15.73 19.00 -9.03
N LEU A 521 -16.28 19.56 -10.12
CA LEU A 521 -16.89 18.76 -11.19
C LEU A 521 -15.81 18.29 -12.16
N SER A 522 -15.69 16.97 -12.31
CA SER A 522 -14.73 16.32 -13.21
C SER A 522 -15.47 15.52 -14.29
N LEU A 523 -15.14 15.80 -15.56
CA LEU A 523 -15.58 15.01 -16.70
C LEU A 523 -14.35 14.46 -17.43
N ASP A 524 -14.28 13.14 -17.51
CA ASP A 524 -13.23 12.44 -18.25
C ASP A 524 -13.84 11.63 -19.40
N LEU A 525 -13.60 12.09 -20.63
CA LEU A 525 -13.99 11.45 -21.88
C LEU A 525 -12.79 10.95 -22.67
N SER A 526 -11.63 10.81 -22.02
CA SER A 526 -10.37 10.48 -22.67
C SER A 526 -10.45 9.16 -23.43
N GLU A 527 -9.61 8.98 -24.44
CA GLU A 527 -9.54 7.76 -25.27
C GLU A 527 -10.83 7.44 -26.05
N ASN A 528 -11.81 8.34 -26.11
CA ASN A 528 -12.97 8.22 -26.99
C ASN A 528 -12.73 8.94 -28.30
N ASN A 529 -13.04 8.31 -29.42
CA ASN A 529 -13.04 9.01 -30.70
C ASN A 529 -14.19 10.02 -30.77
N LEU A 530 -13.87 11.32 -30.63
CA LEU A 530 -14.80 12.44 -30.75
C LEU A 530 -14.72 13.16 -32.12
N SER A 531 -14.07 12.54 -33.12
CA SER A 531 -14.09 13.04 -34.51
C SER A 531 -15.51 12.97 -35.14
N GLY A 532 -15.66 13.51 -36.36
CA GLY A 532 -16.95 13.43 -37.08
C GLY A 532 -18.09 14.25 -36.46
N GLY A 533 -17.77 15.32 -35.74
CA GLY A 533 -18.74 16.24 -35.14
C GLY A 533 -19.00 16.02 -33.64
N GLY A 534 -18.34 15.05 -32.99
CA GLY A 534 -18.43 14.84 -31.55
C GLY A 534 -17.82 16.00 -30.75
N GLY A 535 -16.61 16.43 -31.12
CA GLY A 535 -15.91 17.54 -30.47
C GLY A 535 -16.61 18.89 -30.65
N THR A 536 -17.18 19.16 -31.82
CA THR A 536 -17.97 20.38 -32.07
C THR A 536 -19.28 20.38 -31.28
N LEU A 537 -19.96 19.23 -31.17
CA LEU A 537 -21.12 19.10 -30.29
C LEU A 537 -20.74 19.34 -28.82
N LEU A 538 -19.62 18.79 -28.36
CA LEU A 538 -19.14 19.00 -27.00
C LEU A 538 -18.88 20.49 -26.74
N ALA A 539 -18.21 21.18 -27.66
CA ALA A 539 -17.98 22.62 -27.58
C ALA A 539 -19.29 23.43 -27.50
N ASP A 540 -20.28 23.06 -28.32
CA ASP A 540 -21.61 23.68 -28.33
C ASP A 540 -22.37 23.45 -27.02
N LEU A 541 -22.31 22.23 -26.45
CA LEU A 541 -22.87 21.93 -25.14
C LEU A 541 -22.22 22.74 -24.01
N ILE A 542 -20.88 22.86 -24.02
CA ILE A 542 -20.12 23.67 -23.06
C ILE A 542 -20.51 25.15 -23.19
N SER A 543 -20.57 25.68 -24.41
CA SER A 543 -20.90 27.08 -24.71
C SER A 543 -22.31 27.46 -24.24
N ARG A 544 -23.26 26.53 -24.25
CA ARG A 544 -24.63 26.74 -23.74
C ARG A 544 -24.73 26.79 -22.21
N SER A 545 -23.67 26.43 -21.49
CA SER A 545 -23.71 26.30 -20.04
C SER A 545 -22.42 26.81 -19.38
N PRO A 546 -22.00 28.07 -19.63
CA PRO A 546 -20.70 28.61 -19.19
C PRO A 546 -20.58 28.70 -17.66
N ARG A 547 -21.71 28.87 -16.95
CA ARG A 547 -21.77 28.98 -15.49
C ARG A 547 -21.74 27.65 -14.75
N LEU A 548 -21.91 26.53 -15.45
CA LEU A 548 -21.82 25.21 -14.85
C LEU A 548 -20.39 25.00 -14.34
N ARG A 549 -20.24 24.55 -13.09
CA ARG A 549 -18.92 24.21 -12.57
C ARG A 549 -18.32 23.07 -13.39
N ARG A 550 -17.12 23.25 -13.95
CA ARG A 550 -16.37 22.24 -14.72
C ARG A 550 -14.90 22.38 -14.38
N ASP A 551 -14.57 22.02 -13.15
CA ASP A 551 -13.23 22.22 -12.60
C ASP A 551 -12.19 21.42 -13.39
N VAL A 552 -12.49 20.17 -13.76
CA VAL A 552 -11.58 19.31 -14.52
C VAL A 552 -12.26 18.77 -15.78
N LEU A 553 -11.64 19.01 -16.94
CA LEU A 553 -12.07 18.43 -18.21
C LEU A 553 -10.93 17.63 -18.83
N LYS A 554 -11.14 16.33 -19.01
CA LYS A 554 -10.19 15.43 -19.66
C LYS A 554 -10.67 14.93 -21.01
N LEU A 555 -9.88 15.25 -22.02
CA LEU A 555 -10.12 14.95 -23.42
C LEU A 555 -8.84 14.43 -24.09
N ASN A 556 -7.93 13.81 -23.33
CA ASN A 556 -6.72 13.26 -23.93
C ASN A 556 -7.07 12.07 -24.84
N GLN A 557 -6.34 11.92 -25.95
CA GLN A 557 -6.55 10.85 -26.93
C GLN A 557 -7.98 10.80 -27.48
N CYS A 558 -8.61 11.96 -27.72
CA CYS A 558 -9.98 12.05 -28.23
C CYS A 558 -10.10 12.19 -29.75
N SER A 559 -8.97 12.14 -30.48
CA SER A 559 -8.92 12.38 -31.93
C SER A 559 -9.53 13.74 -32.32
N LEU A 560 -9.25 14.79 -31.54
CA LEU A 560 -9.71 16.15 -31.82
C LEU A 560 -8.83 16.80 -32.91
N HIS A 561 -9.45 17.25 -33.99
CA HIS A 561 -8.81 17.98 -35.08
C HIS A 561 -9.00 19.50 -34.95
N ASP A 562 -8.28 20.30 -35.74
CA ASP A 562 -8.23 21.77 -35.75
C ASP A 562 -9.55 22.44 -35.34
N ASP A 563 -10.59 22.31 -36.16
CA ASP A 563 -11.87 23.01 -35.95
C ASP A 563 -12.56 22.57 -34.65
N SER A 564 -12.45 21.29 -34.30
CA SER A 564 -13.04 20.76 -33.07
C SER A 564 -12.25 21.15 -31.82
N LEU A 565 -10.91 21.20 -31.93
CA LEU A 565 -10.02 21.63 -30.87
C LEU A 565 -10.20 23.13 -30.62
N ASP A 566 -10.17 23.94 -31.68
CA ASP A 566 -10.43 25.39 -31.62
C ASP A 566 -11.80 25.68 -31.00
N ALA A 567 -12.86 24.99 -31.45
CA ALA A 567 -14.20 25.13 -30.89
C ALA A 567 -14.25 24.78 -29.40
N ILE A 568 -13.63 23.68 -28.97
CA ILE A 568 -13.57 23.28 -27.55
C ILE A 568 -12.83 24.32 -26.73
N VAL A 569 -11.64 24.75 -27.18
CA VAL A 569 -10.82 25.75 -26.49
C VAL A 569 -11.54 27.09 -26.38
N ALA A 570 -12.22 27.52 -27.45
CA ALA A 570 -13.02 28.73 -27.47
C ALA A 570 -14.26 28.64 -26.55
N ALA A 571 -14.88 27.47 -26.44
CA ALA A 571 -16.00 27.23 -25.55
C ALA A 571 -15.56 27.26 -24.07
N VAL A 572 -14.47 26.57 -23.72
CA VAL A 572 -13.98 26.53 -22.33
C VAL A 572 -13.38 27.85 -21.87
N ALA A 573 -12.92 28.70 -22.79
CA ALA A 573 -12.51 30.07 -22.49
C ALA A 573 -13.66 30.95 -21.98
N GLN A 574 -14.91 30.51 -22.11
CA GLN A 574 -16.10 31.20 -21.61
C GLN A 574 -16.63 30.60 -20.30
N CYS A 575 -16.04 29.51 -19.80
CA CYS A 575 -16.45 28.89 -18.54
C CYS A 575 -15.94 29.67 -17.34
N ASP A 576 -16.66 29.65 -16.22
CA ASP A 576 -16.28 30.44 -15.03
C ASP A 576 -15.38 29.68 -14.04
N SER A 577 -15.18 28.37 -14.22
CA SER A 577 -14.74 27.46 -13.14
C SER A 577 -13.67 26.45 -13.54
N LEU A 578 -13.20 26.46 -14.79
CA LEU A 578 -12.25 25.47 -15.28
C LEU A 578 -10.88 25.69 -14.66
N SER A 579 -10.38 24.69 -13.92
CA SER A 579 -9.08 24.73 -13.25
C SER A 579 -8.04 23.82 -13.89
N ALA A 580 -8.44 22.71 -14.50
CA ALA A 580 -7.54 21.81 -15.23
C ALA A 580 -8.13 21.35 -16.57
N LEU A 581 -7.32 21.45 -17.63
CA LEU A 581 -7.66 21.00 -18.98
C LEU A 581 -6.61 20.03 -19.52
N HIS A 582 -7.05 18.82 -19.84
CA HIS A 582 -6.22 17.76 -20.41
C HIS A 582 -6.58 17.54 -21.88
N LEU A 583 -5.61 17.78 -22.76
CA LEU A 583 -5.71 17.70 -24.22
C LEU A 583 -4.55 16.91 -24.83
N GLU A 584 -3.85 16.11 -24.05
CA GLU A 584 -2.72 15.28 -24.49
C GLU A 584 -3.11 14.38 -25.67
N ASP A 585 -2.17 14.14 -26.60
CA ASP A 585 -2.32 13.17 -27.69
C ASP A 585 -3.57 13.32 -28.60
N ASN A 586 -4.07 14.54 -28.84
CA ASN A 586 -5.26 14.74 -29.68
C ASN A 586 -5.02 14.83 -31.19
N ASP A 587 -3.79 15.07 -31.63
CA ASP A 587 -3.49 15.52 -32.99
C ASP A 587 -3.31 14.40 -34.06
N GLY A 588 -4.26 13.45 -34.08
CA GLY A 588 -4.75 12.80 -35.30
C GLY A 588 -3.94 11.67 -35.97
N SER A 589 -4.60 10.52 -36.20
CA SER A 589 -4.40 9.79 -37.47
C SER A 589 -5.23 10.49 -38.55
N PRO A 590 -4.73 10.67 -39.79
CA PRO A 590 -5.60 11.05 -40.90
C PRO A 590 -6.69 9.98 -41.08
N PRO A 591 -7.89 10.35 -41.56
CA PRO A 591 -8.84 9.34 -42.01
C PRO A 591 -8.14 8.40 -43.02
N PRO A 592 -8.40 7.08 -42.99
CA PRO A 592 -7.80 6.16 -43.93
C PRO A 592 -8.04 6.65 -45.35
N LYS A 593 -6.97 6.68 -46.16
CA LYS A 593 -6.94 7.24 -47.52
C LYS A 593 -8.17 6.79 -48.32
N SER A 594 -9.15 7.67 -48.50
CA SER A 594 -10.07 7.53 -49.61
C SER A 594 -9.29 7.76 -50.89
N ILE A 595 -9.37 6.83 -51.82
CA ILE A 595 -8.68 6.87 -53.12
C ILE A 595 -9.14 8.09 -53.96
N PHE A 596 -10.21 8.77 -53.54
CA PHE A 596 -10.83 9.87 -54.30
C PHE A 596 -10.56 11.28 -53.77
N PHE A 597 -10.07 11.46 -52.53
CA PHE A 597 -9.73 12.80 -52.00
C PHE A 597 -8.55 12.71 -51.02
N SER A 598 -7.38 13.18 -51.47
CA SER A 598 -6.17 13.27 -50.65
C SER A 598 -6.03 14.70 -50.11
N SER A 599 -6.38 14.90 -48.84
CA SER A 599 -5.88 16.05 -48.08
C SER A 599 -5.23 15.50 -46.82
N PRO A 600 -3.92 15.71 -46.59
CA PRO A 600 -3.27 15.27 -45.37
C PRO A 600 -3.90 16.00 -44.17
N ALA A 601 -4.16 15.26 -43.08
CA ALA A 601 -4.46 15.81 -41.77
C ALA A 601 -3.20 16.55 -41.31
N VAL A 602 -3.16 17.83 -41.63
CA VAL A 602 -2.16 18.78 -41.19
C VAL A 602 -2.98 19.86 -40.53
N LEU A 603 -2.56 20.29 -39.35
CA LEU A 603 -3.06 21.53 -38.74
C LEU A 603 -2.76 22.70 -39.69
N ARG A 604 -3.68 22.99 -40.61
CA ARG A 604 -3.48 24.00 -41.68
C ARG A 604 -3.79 25.41 -41.18
N HIS A 605 -4.56 25.51 -40.09
CA HIS A 605 -4.91 26.76 -39.43
C HIS A 605 -4.68 26.62 -37.92
N ALA A 606 -3.85 27.49 -37.35
CA ALA A 606 -3.38 27.35 -35.98
C ALA A 606 -4.49 27.68 -34.97
N PRO A 607 -4.87 26.76 -34.05
CA PRO A 607 -5.78 27.05 -32.92
C PRO A 607 -5.18 28.04 -31.90
N GLY A 608 -3.99 28.60 -32.19
CA GLY A 608 -3.21 29.42 -31.26
C GLY A 608 -4.00 30.60 -30.72
N ASP A 609 -4.85 31.22 -31.54
CA ASP A 609 -5.69 32.35 -31.12
C ASP A 609 -6.72 31.94 -30.05
N ALA A 610 -7.32 30.76 -30.15
CA ALA A 610 -8.22 30.25 -29.12
C ALA A 610 -7.48 29.95 -27.82
N PHE A 611 -6.29 29.37 -27.88
CA PHE A 611 -5.46 29.13 -26.69
C PHE A 611 -4.99 30.43 -26.03
N VAL A 612 -4.61 31.43 -26.80
CA VAL A 612 -4.27 32.76 -26.28
C VAL A 612 -5.49 33.38 -25.61
N LYS A 613 -6.68 33.29 -26.22
CA LYS A 613 -7.94 33.76 -25.60
C LYS A 613 -8.25 33.01 -24.31
N LEU A 614 -8.08 31.69 -24.29
CA LEU A 614 -8.24 30.87 -23.08
C LEU A 614 -7.32 31.37 -21.97
N LEU A 615 -6.02 31.46 -22.23
CA LEU A 615 -5.01 31.83 -21.23
C LEU A 615 -5.09 33.30 -20.78
N THR A 616 -5.70 34.18 -21.58
CA THR A 616 -5.88 35.60 -21.24
C THR A 616 -7.21 35.89 -20.56
N LYS A 617 -8.27 35.12 -20.83
CA LYS A 617 -9.60 35.30 -20.24
C LYS A 617 -9.85 34.44 -19.01
N GLN A 618 -9.32 33.23 -18.98
CA GLN A 618 -9.61 32.26 -17.94
C GLN A 618 -8.69 32.49 -16.73
N VAL A 619 -9.24 33.06 -15.68
CA VAL A 619 -8.51 33.35 -14.43
C VAL A 619 -8.52 32.19 -13.43
N GLN A 620 -9.32 31.14 -13.69
CA GLN A 620 -9.37 29.97 -12.81
C GLN A 620 -8.49 28.82 -13.29
N LEU A 621 -7.99 28.86 -14.54
CA LEU A 621 -7.20 27.79 -15.11
C LEU A 621 -5.81 27.78 -14.48
N LYS A 622 -5.50 26.66 -13.84
CA LYS A 622 -4.24 26.40 -13.14
C LYS A 622 -3.39 25.38 -13.88
N GLU A 623 -4.02 24.42 -14.56
CA GLU A 623 -3.30 23.31 -15.20
C GLU A 623 -3.74 23.14 -16.65
N LEU A 624 -2.77 23.08 -17.56
CA LEU A 624 -2.99 22.82 -18.98
C LEU A 624 -2.02 21.74 -19.46
N TYR A 625 -2.55 20.63 -19.96
CA TYR A 625 -1.76 19.51 -20.46
C TYR A 625 -1.96 19.35 -21.97
N LEU A 626 -0.85 19.44 -22.69
CA LEU A 626 -0.73 19.39 -24.15
C LEU A 626 0.40 18.45 -24.57
N SER A 627 0.81 17.51 -23.73
CA SER A 627 1.89 16.58 -24.05
C SER A 627 1.53 15.62 -25.16
N ASN A 628 2.58 15.04 -25.76
CA ASN A 628 2.44 14.19 -26.91
C ASN A 628 3.41 13.01 -26.91
N SER A 629 2.86 11.80 -26.95
CA SER A 629 3.60 10.55 -26.99
C SER A 629 3.84 10.04 -28.41
N HIS A 630 3.25 10.68 -29.43
CA HIS A 630 3.22 10.22 -30.81
C HIS A 630 3.89 11.21 -31.77
N PRO A 631 5.13 10.93 -32.24
CA PRO A 631 5.90 11.86 -33.08
C PRO A 631 5.21 12.32 -34.38
N GLN A 632 4.23 11.58 -34.88
CA GLN A 632 3.51 11.88 -36.12
C GLN A 632 2.32 12.82 -35.93
N SER A 633 1.96 13.14 -34.69
CA SER A 633 0.70 13.79 -34.30
C SER A 633 0.99 14.92 -33.31
N ARG A 634 2.00 15.76 -33.56
CA ARG A 634 2.51 16.77 -32.61
C ARG A 634 1.83 18.11 -32.81
N TYR A 635 1.56 18.80 -31.69
CA TYR A 635 1.05 20.16 -31.75
C TYR A 635 1.97 21.09 -32.56
N PRO A 636 1.44 22.02 -33.38
CA PRO A 636 2.22 22.84 -34.27
C PRO A 636 3.05 23.84 -33.47
N LEU A 637 4.27 24.12 -33.92
CA LEU A 637 5.15 25.09 -33.26
C LEU A 637 4.49 26.46 -33.06
N ALA A 638 3.63 26.90 -33.99
CA ALA A 638 2.89 28.14 -33.87
C ALA A 638 1.96 28.16 -32.64
N LEU A 639 1.27 27.05 -32.36
CA LEU A 639 0.40 26.90 -31.19
C LEU A 639 1.24 26.91 -29.92
N LEU A 640 2.31 26.10 -29.87
CA LEU A 640 3.18 26.01 -28.69
C LEU A 640 3.80 27.36 -28.34
N ARG A 641 4.26 28.12 -29.35
CA ARG A 641 4.77 29.48 -29.17
C ARG A 641 3.71 30.41 -28.59
N ALA A 642 2.49 30.37 -29.12
CA ALA A 642 1.39 31.21 -28.67
C ALA A 642 1.02 30.92 -27.21
N VAL A 643 0.94 29.63 -26.83
CA VAL A 643 0.70 29.17 -25.46
C VAL A 643 1.81 29.65 -24.52
N VAL A 644 3.08 29.40 -24.85
CA VAL A 644 4.22 29.79 -24.01
C VAL A 644 4.31 31.30 -23.86
N HIS A 645 4.12 32.07 -24.93
CA HIS A 645 4.11 33.54 -24.84
C HIS A 645 3.00 34.08 -23.92
N SER A 646 1.85 33.40 -23.86
CA SER A 646 0.72 33.80 -23.02
C SER A 646 1.01 33.68 -21.52
N LEU A 647 1.96 32.83 -21.11
CA LEU A 647 2.38 32.71 -19.70
C LEU A 647 2.98 34.02 -19.17
N GLY A 648 3.61 34.83 -20.04
CA GLY A 648 4.25 36.08 -19.65
C GLY A 648 3.30 37.26 -19.50
N THR A 649 1.99 37.02 -19.64
CA THR A 649 0.96 38.04 -19.42
C THR A 649 0.73 38.22 -17.93
N THR A 650 0.46 39.45 -17.48
CA THR A 650 0.28 39.78 -16.05
C THR A 650 -0.91 39.08 -15.40
N ASN A 651 -1.81 38.52 -16.20
CA ASN A 651 -3.05 37.89 -15.75
C ASN A 651 -2.98 36.36 -15.77
N SER A 652 -1.82 35.77 -16.10
CA SER A 652 -1.69 34.31 -16.15
C SER A 652 -1.79 33.71 -14.75
N THR A 653 -2.75 32.81 -14.55
CA THR A 653 -2.97 32.05 -13.31
C THR A 653 -2.44 30.64 -13.37
N LEU A 654 -1.78 30.28 -14.47
CA LEU A 654 -1.34 28.92 -14.73
C LEU A 654 -0.19 28.52 -13.79
N GLU A 655 -0.40 27.43 -13.07
CA GLU A 655 0.56 26.82 -12.14
C GLU A 655 1.32 25.66 -12.81
N VAL A 656 0.67 24.94 -13.73
CA VAL A 656 1.23 23.78 -14.45
C VAL A 656 0.95 23.89 -15.94
N LEU A 657 1.99 23.79 -16.77
CA LEU A 657 1.87 23.60 -18.21
C LEU A 657 2.66 22.35 -18.59
N ASP A 658 2.07 21.40 -19.30
CA ASP A 658 2.82 20.29 -19.89
C ASP A 658 2.76 20.37 -21.42
N ILE A 659 3.89 20.62 -22.06
CA ILE A 659 4.06 20.63 -23.52
C ILE A 659 5.05 19.56 -24.00
N SER A 660 5.34 18.57 -23.17
CA SER A 660 6.35 17.55 -23.43
C SER A 660 6.05 16.73 -24.69
N GLY A 661 7.10 16.21 -25.33
CA GLY A 661 6.98 15.31 -26.49
C GLY A 661 6.55 15.94 -27.82
N ASN A 662 6.20 17.24 -27.84
CA ASN A 662 5.84 17.96 -29.07
C ASN A 662 7.02 18.37 -29.97
N GLY A 663 8.27 18.14 -29.57
CA GLY A 663 9.44 18.43 -30.40
C GLY A 663 9.64 19.93 -30.69
N GLY A 664 9.38 20.81 -29.71
CA GLY A 664 9.45 22.27 -29.83
C GLY A 664 10.83 22.86 -30.20
N GLY A 665 11.91 22.10 -30.00
CA GLY A 665 13.27 22.50 -30.34
C GLY A 665 13.74 23.81 -29.69
N ASP A 666 14.78 24.42 -30.27
CA ASP A 666 15.36 25.66 -29.78
C ASP A 666 14.39 26.84 -29.80
N ASP A 667 13.41 26.84 -30.70
CA ASP A 667 12.47 27.95 -30.86
C ASP A 667 11.52 28.06 -29.67
N VAL A 668 10.92 26.95 -29.24
CA VAL A 668 10.08 26.93 -28.03
C VAL A 668 10.95 27.17 -26.78
N ALA A 669 12.18 26.62 -26.73
CA ALA A 669 13.10 26.86 -25.63
C ALA A 669 13.45 28.35 -25.45
N LYS A 670 13.68 29.08 -26.55
CA LYS A 670 13.88 30.53 -26.53
C LYS A 670 12.64 31.28 -26.02
N CYS A 671 11.44 30.88 -26.46
CA CYS A 671 10.18 31.45 -25.95
C CYS A 671 10.04 31.25 -24.44
N VAL A 672 10.33 30.04 -23.96
CA VAL A 672 10.30 29.70 -22.52
C VAL A 672 11.30 30.58 -21.75
N ALA A 673 12.56 30.66 -22.19
CA ALA A 673 13.58 31.48 -21.56
C ALA A 673 13.19 32.97 -21.47
N ALA A 674 12.50 33.50 -22.49
CA ALA A 674 12.04 34.88 -22.51
C ALA A 674 10.84 35.16 -21.57
N VAL A 675 10.07 34.13 -21.22
CA VAL A 675 8.81 34.25 -20.48
C VAL A 675 8.93 33.86 -19.02
N LEU A 676 9.78 32.88 -18.67
CA LEU A 676 9.98 32.44 -17.27
C LEU A 676 10.28 33.57 -16.28
N PRO A 677 11.08 34.60 -16.60
CA PRO A 677 11.30 35.72 -15.66
C PRO A 677 10.05 36.56 -15.38
N LYS A 678 9.01 36.44 -16.22
CA LYS A 678 7.76 37.21 -16.16
C LYS A 678 6.63 36.44 -15.47
N THR A 679 6.80 35.14 -15.22
CA THR A 679 5.78 34.30 -14.59
C THR A 679 5.92 34.33 -13.07
N SER A 680 4.82 34.57 -12.34
CA SER A 680 4.81 34.56 -10.86
C SER A 680 4.15 33.33 -10.25
N CYS A 681 3.32 32.60 -11.03
CA CYS A 681 2.47 31.52 -10.54
C CYS A 681 2.96 30.12 -10.94
N LEU A 682 3.80 30.03 -11.97
CA LEU A 682 4.21 28.76 -12.58
C LEU A 682 5.10 27.94 -11.63
N ARG A 683 4.69 26.71 -11.35
CA ARG A 683 5.37 25.74 -10.48
C ARG A 683 6.01 24.60 -11.26
N ALA A 684 5.42 24.22 -12.40
CA ALA A 684 5.93 23.17 -13.29
C ALA A 684 5.67 23.53 -14.77
N LEU A 685 6.66 23.23 -15.63
CA LEU A 685 6.62 23.42 -17.09
C LEU A 685 7.24 22.22 -17.81
#